data_AF-A0A3M0WSB5-F1
#
_entry.id   AF-A0A3M0WSB5-F1
#
_cell.length_a   1.000
_cell.length_b   1.000
_cell.length_c   1.000
_cell.angle_alpha   90.00
_cell.angle_beta   90.00
_cell.angle_gamma   90.00
#
_symmetry.space_group_name_H-M   'P 1'
#
loop_
_entity.id
_entity.type
_entity.pdbx_description
1 polymer ?
#
loop_
_entity_poly.entity_id
_entity_poly.type
_entity_poly.pdbx_seq_one_letter_code
_entity_poly.pdbx_strand_id
1 'polypeptide(L)'
;MKTMTIALHVSLLVVWVWAISIFSQTYTPPPNTPLANGEHPRIFFTHSTLLDIKSYLDNYEASNFQNFINIMDGMFSTPASGKFKNYILLDGMNYAFLSYAVHSGLFTNYTFGHTAAEYADKAFEHAQVIDNKIRTQETCQDGDDAFWCDNHQSPNFASDKGGYVNLALGCIYDWCYPYLNLSQKQIIADALIYEWDTRASALTPGRKTMLTNKVVAHAFAGAMGGLAMYGDTELGSPRTDTIQVMLNTIQWVWFDRIFELGEVMFEGMTGWAEGPRYFADSHPSVAIFAAALSSAIDQNIIAQYGWLRYHARWSYFNLLPKRSSQAPDPDLNVYFYDRADDTSLIEWDQLTTQRSVGLVTGMLKSADPDEAGFGRWMLEDSGYALTDDYIQNDEDPRLYWLLYKFLFGYRDVVKKTPLEIGLKTAYRFGLGETILKSALEDTAATKITFWTPTFMLNHHTHFDNGSFTIFKYGNLALDGGNEKGGDAGHFFPRVPIDVSKQPIFHNSLALYIPGNNRMYEYNMDLNVTADYWNHPDNQPGGANHIGTVEVFKSVEGVFDYIDYNYTRSYKGENYVNYIARKLLYIRDPSTPNYHDEEYLIVFDEVDLVDPTIRKRWLLHTANQLDLVDGSWSDQGSGFWTANSGSMLSTVSDHGDWHGKLFIKVLAPDTYELRMRGGSGYWFTDAEGVDLSTRGPFSDWAASWVSRYRLEIQDESGSNPTHFLTVIQIGNMHTLSTMVPVSRIDAGDFMGAFINHNRVAFFNMAGDSSTSITYDLVPSTTVRHIITGLSQGLYYVRVDGNLIPGNFVVDESGVLYFEHTGGTTFSITKSNDVIPPLTPSNLRVLR
;
A
#
# COMPACT_ATOMS: atom_id res chain seq x y z
N MET A 1 -27.47 -10.31 -39.49
CA MET A 1 -28.09 -9.26 -38.63
C MET A 1 -29.02 -9.84 -37.56
N LYS A 2 -30.11 -10.56 -37.86
CA LYS A 2 -31.02 -11.12 -36.83
C LYS A 2 -30.35 -12.10 -35.83
N THR A 3 -29.39 -12.90 -36.27
CA THR A 3 -28.63 -13.83 -35.41
C THR A 3 -27.67 -13.11 -34.44
N MET A 4 -27.19 -11.93 -34.83
CA MET A 4 -26.27 -11.12 -34.02
C MET A 4 -27.03 -10.36 -32.91
N THR A 5 -28.29 -9.97 -33.18
CA THR A 5 -29.18 -9.34 -32.20
C THR A 5 -29.66 -10.34 -31.14
N ILE A 6 -29.91 -11.61 -31.52
CA ILE A 6 -30.30 -12.68 -30.58
C ILE A 6 -29.13 -13.06 -29.68
N ALA A 7 -27.90 -13.16 -30.21
CA ALA A 7 -26.71 -13.40 -29.39
C ALA A 7 -26.50 -12.27 -28.36
N LEU A 8 -26.66 -11.00 -28.78
CA LEU A 8 -26.54 -9.84 -27.87
C LEU A 8 -27.61 -9.85 -26.77
N HIS A 9 -28.86 -10.23 -27.10
CA HIS A 9 -29.95 -10.31 -26.11
C HIS A 9 -29.77 -11.49 -25.15
N VAL A 10 -29.27 -12.63 -25.62
CA VAL A 10 -28.99 -13.79 -24.76
C VAL A 10 -27.79 -13.51 -23.84
N SER A 11 -26.74 -12.84 -24.33
CA SER A 11 -25.62 -12.40 -23.49
C SER A 11 -26.07 -11.38 -22.43
N LEU A 12 -26.90 -10.41 -22.80
CA LEU A 12 -27.50 -9.47 -21.84
C LEU A 12 -28.40 -10.16 -20.82
N LEU A 13 -29.21 -11.15 -21.24
CA LEU A 13 -30.09 -11.90 -20.33
C LEU A 13 -29.28 -12.79 -19.37
N VAL A 14 -28.19 -13.41 -19.82
CA VAL A 14 -27.32 -14.25 -18.99
C VAL A 14 -26.55 -13.42 -17.97
N VAL A 15 -26.06 -12.23 -18.36
CA VAL A 15 -25.44 -11.26 -17.42
C VAL A 15 -26.47 -10.76 -16.39
N TRP A 16 -27.71 -10.50 -16.81
CA TRP A 16 -28.79 -10.11 -15.91
C TRP A 16 -29.21 -11.23 -14.95
N VAL A 17 -29.32 -12.47 -15.41
CA VAL A 17 -29.69 -13.63 -14.56
C VAL A 17 -28.56 -13.96 -13.57
N TRP A 18 -27.29 -13.83 -13.96
CA TRP A 18 -26.15 -13.98 -13.05
C TRP A 18 -26.08 -12.86 -12.00
N ALA A 19 -26.29 -11.61 -12.40
CA ALA A 19 -26.39 -10.50 -11.47
C ALA A 19 -27.51 -10.74 -10.44
N ILE A 20 -28.69 -11.21 -10.88
CA ILE A 20 -29.83 -11.55 -10.00
C ILE A 20 -29.50 -12.70 -9.03
N SER A 21 -28.70 -13.69 -9.43
CA SER A 21 -28.30 -14.78 -8.52
C SER A 21 -27.31 -14.34 -7.42
N ILE A 22 -26.44 -13.36 -7.68
CA ILE A 22 -25.56 -12.77 -6.64
C ILE A 22 -26.36 -11.90 -5.67
N PHE A 23 -27.41 -11.21 -6.16
CA PHE A 23 -28.34 -10.46 -5.31
C PHE A 23 -29.26 -11.33 -4.42
N SER A 24 -29.14 -12.67 -4.47
CA SER A 24 -30.04 -13.59 -3.77
C SER A 24 -29.56 -14.08 -2.41
N GLN A 25 -28.30 -13.85 -2.02
CA GLN A 25 -27.85 -14.22 -0.68
C GLN A 25 -28.47 -13.28 0.35
N THR A 26 -29.39 -13.84 1.15
CA THR A 26 -29.99 -13.12 2.25
C THR A 26 -28.99 -13.02 3.39
N TYR A 27 -28.54 -11.81 3.71
CA TYR A 27 -27.71 -11.60 4.89
C TYR A 27 -28.58 -11.76 6.13
N THR A 28 -28.17 -12.67 7.01
CA THR A 28 -28.80 -12.87 8.32
C THR A 28 -27.79 -12.43 9.37
N PRO A 29 -28.09 -11.38 10.16
CA PRO A 29 -27.20 -10.96 11.23
C PRO A 29 -26.87 -12.11 12.19
N PRO A 30 -25.64 -12.19 12.73
CA PRO A 30 -25.30 -13.25 13.67
C PRO A 30 -26.26 -13.22 14.88
N PRO A 31 -26.75 -14.38 15.37
CA PRO A 31 -27.67 -14.43 16.49
C PRO A 31 -27.11 -13.75 17.75
N ASN A 32 -27.99 -13.15 18.56
CA ASN A 32 -27.65 -12.44 19.81
C ASN A 32 -26.78 -11.19 19.64
N THR A 33 -26.69 -10.64 18.42
CA THR A 33 -26.04 -9.36 18.18
C THR A 33 -27.03 -8.21 18.29
N PRO A 34 -26.57 -6.97 18.54
CA PRO A 34 -27.44 -5.79 18.53
C PRO A 34 -28.26 -5.66 17.24
N LEU A 35 -27.66 -5.98 16.09
CA LEU A 35 -28.35 -5.98 14.80
C LEU A 35 -29.47 -7.02 14.74
N ALA A 36 -29.18 -8.28 15.11
CA ALA A 36 -30.17 -9.36 15.13
C ALA A 36 -31.34 -9.09 16.09
N ASN A 37 -31.06 -8.40 17.19
CA ASN A 37 -32.03 -8.12 18.25
C ASN A 37 -32.87 -6.85 17.99
N GLY A 38 -32.58 -6.07 16.94
CA GLY A 38 -33.25 -4.79 16.71
C GLY A 38 -32.87 -3.72 17.73
N GLU A 39 -31.70 -3.85 18.38
CA GLU A 39 -31.25 -2.93 19.44
C GLU A 39 -30.72 -1.62 18.87
N HIS A 40 -30.94 -0.53 19.60
CA HIS A 40 -30.46 0.80 19.27
C HIS A 40 -29.87 1.47 20.53
N PRO A 41 -28.73 2.19 20.41
CA PRO A 41 -27.89 2.36 19.24
C PRO A 41 -27.05 1.12 19.00
N ARG A 42 -26.61 0.95 17.76
CA ARG A 42 -25.72 -0.14 17.34
C ARG A 42 -24.69 0.30 16.30
N ILE A 43 -24.73 1.55 15.82
CA ILE A 43 -23.72 2.13 14.94
C ILE A 43 -22.64 2.80 15.79
N PHE A 44 -21.39 2.33 15.65
CA PHE A 44 -20.17 2.69 16.39
C PHE A 44 -20.13 2.31 17.87
N PHE A 45 -21.28 2.27 18.54
CA PHE A 45 -21.39 1.86 19.92
C PHE A 45 -22.76 1.25 20.20
N THR A 46 -22.82 0.58 21.33
CA THR A 46 -24.01 0.02 21.96
C THR A 46 -24.21 0.72 23.31
N HIS A 47 -25.36 0.49 23.96
CA HIS A 47 -25.55 1.02 25.31
C HIS A 47 -24.46 0.55 26.30
N SER A 48 -23.98 -0.69 26.18
CA SER A 48 -22.93 -1.24 27.05
C SER A 48 -21.56 -0.61 26.80
N THR A 49 -21.18 -0.42 25.54
CA THR A 49 -19.86 0.15 25.17
C THR A 49 -19.80 1.67 25.34
N LEU A 50 -20.95 2.35 25.44
CA LEU A 50 -21.01 3.79 25.74
C LEU A 50 -20.39 4.14 27.10
N LEU A 51 -20.39 3.21 28.06
CA LEU A 51 -19.70 3.39 29.35
C LEU A 51 -18.18 3.55 29.18
N ASP A 52 -17.57 2.79 28.28
CA ASP A 52 -16.14 2.88 28.00
C ASP A 52 -15.80 4.21 27.31
N ILE A 53 -16.65 4.65 26.38
CA ILE A 53 -16.53 5.98 25.75
C ILE A 53 -16.63 7.09 26.80
N LYS A 54 -17.61 7.03 27.69
CA LYS A 54 -17.74 8.00 28.79
C LYS A 54 -16.49 7.99 29.68
N SER A 55 -16.01 6.81 30.07
CA SER A 55 -14.82 6.67 30.91
C SER A 55 -13.59 7.29 30.24
N TYR A 56 -13.43 7.06 28.94
CA TYR A 56 -12.39 7.69 28.14
C TYR A 56 -12.52 9.23 28.16
N LEU A 57 -13.72 9.75 27.88
CA LEU A 57 -13.97 11.18 27.84
C LEU A 57 -13.67 11.85 29.18
N ASP A 58 -14.16 11.29 30.28
CA ASP A 58 -13.93 11.84 31.63
C ASP A 58 -12.46 11.93 32.00
N ASN A 59 -11.66 10.94 31.58
CA ASN A 59 -10.26 10.84 31.96
C ASN A 59 -9.32 11.63 31.03
N TYR A 60 -9.65 11.73 29.74
CA TYR A 60 -8.71 12.23 28.72
C TYR A 60 -9.22 13.42 27.91
N GLU A 61 -10.53 13.65 27.86
CA GLU A 61 -11.14 14.62 26.95
C GLU A 61 -12.20 15.53 27.61
N ALA A 62 -12.33 15.52 28.93
CA ALA A 62 -13.47 16.14 29.61
C ALA A 62 -13.67 17.63 29.23
N SER A 63 -12.57 18.40 29.18
CA SER A 63 -12.61 19.81 28.79
C SER A 63 -12.96 19.99 27.32
N ASN A 64 -12.41 19.15 26.44
CA ASN A 64 -12.68 19.20 25.00
C ASN A 64 -14.13 18.79 24.70
N PHE A 65 -14.65 17.77 25.39
CA PHE A 65 -16.02 17.32 25.23
C PHE A 65 -17.03 18.38 25.73
N GLN A 66 -16.77 19.01 26.88
CA GLN A 66 -17.61 20.13 27.33
C GLN A 66 -17.54 21.32 26.36
N ASN A 67 -16.38 21.63 25.80
CA ASN A 67 -16.25 22.68 24.78
C ASN A 67 -17.05 22.34 23.51
N PHE A 68 -17.00 21.08 23.05
CA PHE A 68 -17.81 20.60 21.95
C PHE A 68 -19.31 20.77 22.23
N ILE A 69 -19.79 20.39 23.42
CA ILE A 69 -21.19 20.61 23.82
C ILE A 69 -21.54 22.10 23.76
N ASN A 70 -20.71 22.97 24.35
CA ASN A 70 -20.95 24.42 24.36
C ASN A 70 -21.04 25.01 22.93
N ILE A 71 -20.20 24.53 22.01
CA ILE A 71 -20.21 24.95 20.60
C ILE A 71 -21.50 24.49 19.93
N MET A 72 -21.89 23.22 20.11
CA MET A 72 -23.13 22.68 19.55
C MET A 72 -24.35 23.44 20.09
N ASP A 73 -24.40 23.73 21.39
CA ASP A 73 -25.47 24.51 22.02
C ASP A 73 -25.52 25.95 21.49
N GLY A 74 -24.35 26.59 21.32
CA GLY A 74 -24.25 27.91 20.73
C GLY A 74 -24.75 27.97 19.27
N MET A 75 -24.72 26.84 18.56
CA MET A 75 -25.21 26.70 17.19
C MET A 75 -26.64 26.14 17.09
N PHE A 76 -27.29 25.82 18.21
CA PHE A 76 -28.57 25.12 18.24
C PHE A 76 -29.68 25.91 17.54
N SER A 77 -29.73 27.23 17.73
CA SER A 77 -30.72 28.11 17.09
C SER A 77 -30.44 28.40 15.61
N THR A 78 -29.28 28.00 15.08
CA THR A 78 -28.92 28.22 13.67
C THR A 78 -29.66 27.22 12.79
N PRO A 79 -30.46 27.65 11.79
CA PRO A 79 -31.17 26.74 10.90
C PRO A 79 -30.21 25.84 10.13
N ALA A 80 -30.56 24.56 10.00
CA ALA A 80 -29.76 23.59 9.25
C ALA A 80 -29.63 23.98 7.76
N SER A 81 -30.69 24.55 7.18
CA SER A 81 -30.75 24.92 5.76
C SER A 81 -29.77 26.03 5.34
N GLY A 82 -29.25 26.81 6.30
CA GLY A 82 -28.28 27.89 6.05
C GLY A 82 -26.81 27.47 6.18
N LYS A 83 -26.53 26.20 6.45
CA LYS A 83 -25.17 25.69 6.70
C LYS A 83 -24.54 25.16 5.41
N PHE A 84 -23.20 25.21 5.34
CA PHE A 84 -22.47 24.45 4.33
C PHE A 84 -22.66 22.95 4.54
N LYS A 85 -22.54 22.19 3.45
CA LYS A 85 -22.81 20.76 3.41
C LYS A 85 -22.17 19.95 4.55
N ASN A 86 -20.87 20.07 4.77
CA ASN A 86 -20.16 19.26 5.77
C ASN A 86 -20.73 19.48 7.17
N TYR A 87 -21.10 20.73 7.50
CA TYR A 87 -21.79 21.04 8.75
C TYR A 87 -23.21 20.51 8.80
N ILE A 88 -23.95 20.47 7.69
CA ILE A 88 -25.28 19.85 7.65
C ILE A 88 -25.17 18.37 8.03
N LEU A 89 -24.21 17.65 7.45
CA LEU A 89 -24.03 16.22 7.66
C LEU A 89 -23.52 15.93 9.08
N LEU A 90 -22.43 16.58 9.47
CA LEU A 90 -21.71 16.28 10.71
C LEU A 90 -22.40 16.85 11.94
N ASP A 91 -23.00 18.04 11.89
CA ASP A 91 -23.82 18.53 13.01
C ASP A 91 -25.04 17.63 13.25
N GLY A 92 -25.64 17.06 12.19
CA GLY A 92 -26.75 16.13 12.32
C GLY A 92 -26.36 14.91 13.14
N MET A 93 -25.19 14.33 12.86
CA MET A 93 -24.60 13.26 13.67
C MET A 93 -24.25 13.72 15.09
N ASN A 94 -23.67 14.91 15.23
CA ASN A 94 -23.30 15.47 16.53
C ASN A 94 -24.51 15.65 17.44
N TYR A 95 -25.60 16.25 16.94
CA TYR A 95 -26.84 16.39 17.70
C TYR A 95 -27.47 15.03 18.02
N ALA A 96 -27.40 14.07 17.10
CA ALA A 96 -27.88 12.71 17.36
C ALA A 96 -27.10 12.03 18.50
N PHE A 97 -25.78 12.21 18.54
CA PHE A 97 -24.95 11.71 19.64
C PHE A 97 -25.29 12.40 20.96
N LEU A 98 -25.41 13.73 20.98
CA LEU A 98 -25.77 14.48 22.18
C LEU A 98 -27.16 14.09 22.71
N SER A 99 -28.12 13.85 21.81
CA SER A 99 -29.43 13.31 22.17
C SER A 99 -29.31 11.99 22.94
N TYR A 100 -28.56 11.03 22.40
CA TYR A 100 -28.39 9.74 23.06
C TYR A 100 -27.53 9.83 24.34
N ALA A 101 -26.52 10.70 24.37
CA ALA A 101 -25.71 10.96 25.56
C ALA A 101 -26.58 11.44 26.73
N VAL A 102 -27.49 12.39 26.49
CA VAL A 102 -28.46 12.86 27.50
C VAL A 102 -29.48 11.76 27.84
N HIS A 103 -30.02 11.06 26.84
CA HIS A 103 -30.97 9.97 27.01
C HIS A 103 -30.45 8.85 27.92
N SER A 104 -29.18 8.47 27.72
CA SER A 104 -28.54 7.38 28.46
C SER A 104 -28.45 7.62 29.97
N GLY A 105 -28.49 8.90 30.39
CA GLY A 105 -28.25 9.29 31.79
C GLY A 105 -26.81 9.03 32.27
N LEU A 106 -25.89 8.65 31.37
CA LEU A 106 -24.51 8.32 31.73
C LEU A 106 -23.64 9.58 31.88
N PHE A 107 -23.86 10.61 31.06
CA PHE A 107 -23.00 11.79 30.93
C PHE A 107 -23.27 12.89 31.98
N THR A 108 -23.55 12.52 33.23
CA THR A 108 -23.97 13.46 34.29
C THR A 108 -22.90 14.48 34.74
N ASN A 109 -21.63 14.27 34.36
CA ASN A 109 -20.53 15.19 34.64
C ASN A 109 -20.47 16.40 33.68
N TYR A 110 -21.28 16.38 32.62
CA TYR A 110 -21.31 17.42 31.59
C TYR A 110 -22.57 18.25 31.69
N THR A 111 -22.48 19.52 31.29
CA THR A 111 -23.62 20.44 31.23
C THR A 111 -24.11 20.53 29.79
N PHE A 112 -25.36 20.11 29.57
CA PHE A 112 -26.05 20.20 28.29
C PHE A 112 -27.05 21.36 28.33
N GLY A 113 -27.09 22.16 27.27
CA GLY A 113 -28.03 23.27 27.13
C GLY A 113 -29.45 22.84 26.74
N HIS A 114 -29.61 21.62 26.24
CA HIS A 114 -30.88 21.09 25.74
C HIS A 114 -31.18 19.67 26.24
N THR A 115 -32.45 19.30 26.19
CA THR A 115 -32.93 17.94 26.49
C THR A 115 -32.61 16.97 25.34
N ALA A 116 -32.65 15.67 25.64
CA ALA A 116 -32.46 14.63 24.62
C ALA A 116 -33.45 14.77 23.44
N ALA A 117 -34.72 15.07 23.73
CA ALA A 117 -35.74 15.28 22.71
C ALA A 117 -35.44 16.50 21.83
N GLU A 118 -35.01 17.62 22.42
CA GLU A 118 -34.64 18.84 21.66
C GLU A 118 -33.44 18.60 20.75
N TYR A 119 -32.41 17.89 21.22
CA TYR A 119 -31.29 17.49 20.33
C TYR A 119 -31.74 16.52 19.23
N ALA A 120 -32.65 15.57 19.53
CA ALA A 120 -33.20 14.67 18.51
C ALA A 120 -33.98 15.42 17.43
N ASP A 121 -34.82 16.39 17.82
CA ASP A 121 -35.55 17.24 16.89
C ASP A 121 -34.60 18.06 16.02
N LYS A 122 -33.49 18.56 16.61
CA LYS A 122 -32.46 19.26 15.86
C LYS A 122 -31.71 18.36 14.88
N ALA A 123 -31.38 17.12 15.28
CA ALA A 123 -30.80 16.13 14.39
C ALA A 123 -31.77 15.78 13.24
N PHE A 124 -33.07 15.67 13.53
CA PHE A 124 -34.09 15.44 12.51
C PHE A 124 -34.24 16.62 11.54
N GLU A 125 -34.16 17.88 12.00
CA GLU A 125 -34.13 19.06 11.13
C GLU A 125 -33.01 18.94 10.09
N HIS A 126 -31.82 18.51 10.52
CA HIS A 126 -30.69 18.24 9.63
C HIS A 126 -31.01 17.12 8.62
N ALA A 127 -31.63 16.01 9.06
CA ALA A 127 -32.05 14.93 8.16
C ALA A 127 -33.04 15.40 7.07
N GLN A 128 -33.98 16.29 7.41
CA GLN A 128 -34.91 16.87 6.43
C GLN A 128 -34.19 17.73 5.38
N VAL A 129 -33.19 18.51 5.80
CA VAL A 129 -32.38 19.31 4.87
C VAL A 129 -31.57 18.40 3.95
N ILE A 130 -31.00 17.31 4.49
CA ILE A 130 -30.28 16.30 3.70
C ILE A 130 -31.22 15.70 2.65
N ASP A 131 -32.38 15.17 3.06
CA ASP A 131 -33.39 14.59 2.17
C ASP A 131 -33.82 15.55 1.05
N ASN A 132 -34.08 16.82 1.40
CA ASN A 132 -34.42 17.83 0.41
C ASN A 132 -33.26 18.09 -0.57
N LYS A 133 -32.01 18.22 -0.08
CA LYS A 133 -30.85 18.50 -0.92
C LYS A 133 -30.52 17.35 -1.88
N ILE A 134 -30.62 16.10 -1.43
CA ILE A 134 -30.35 14.93 -2.30
C ILE A 134 -31.39 14.77 -3.41
N ARG A 135 -32.67 15.12 -3.15
CA ARG A 135 -33.76 14.99 -4.14
C ARG A 135 -33.85 16.14 -5.14
N THR A 136 -33.39 17.33 -4.77
CA THR A 136 -33.63 18.55 -5.56
C THR A 136 -32.47 18.95 -6.47
N GLN A 137 -31.28 18.37 -6.32
CA GLN A 137 -30.13 18.71 -7.14
C GLN A 137 -29.88 17.71 -8.28
N GLU A 138 -30.54 17.98 -9.43
CA GLU A 138 -30.43 17.19 -10.67
C GLU A 138 -29.44 17.77 -11.71
N THR A 139 -28.92 19.00 -11.58
CA THR A 139 -28.01 19.59 -12.59
C THR A 139 -26.88 20.45 -11.99
N CYS A 140 -25.64 20.15 -12.41
CA CYS A 140 -24.43 20.85 -11.99
C CYS A 140 -24.34 22.22 -12.68
N GLN A 141 -24.40 23.31 -11.92
CA GLN A 141 -23.88 24.60 -12.34
C GLN A 141 -22.94 25.10 -11.25
N ASP A 142 -21.79 25.65 -11.66
CA ASP A 142 -20.71 26.10 -10.77
C ASP A 142 -21.21 27.04 -9.66
N GLY A 143 -20.84 26.77 -8.40
CA GLY A 143 -21.18 27.57 -7.21
C GLY A 143 -21.15 26.76 -5.89
N ASP A 144 -21.49 27.39 -4.76
CA ASP A 144 -21.56 26.78 -3.41
C ASP A 144 -22.53 25.58 -3.30
N ASP A 145 -23.40 25.39 -4.29
CA ASP A 145 -24.30 24.23 -4.40
C ASP A 145 -23.69 23.03 -5.15
N ALA A 146 -22.51 23.18 -5.79
CA ALA A 146 -21.79 22.10 -6.47
C ALA A 146 -21.25 21.02 -5.50
N PHE A 147 -21.17 21.31 -4.20
CA PHE A 147 -20.70 20.38 -3.16
C PHE A 147 -21.68 19.25 -2.85
N TRP A 148 -22.96 19.42 -3.16
CA TRP A 148 -23.96 18.36 -3.04
C TRP A 148 -24.01 17.48 -4.28
N CYS A 149 -23.14 17.69 -5.28
CA CYS A 149 -22.99 16.85 -6.46
C CYS A 149 -22.11 15.62 -6.15
N ASP A 150 -22.15 14.59 -7.02
CA ASP A 150 -21.28 13.42 -6.89
C ASP A 150 -19.84 13.80 -7.27
N ASN A 151 -19.14 14.52 -6.39
CA ASN A 151 -17.75 14.86 -6.62
C ASN A 151 -16.84 13.77 -6.01
N HIS A 152 -15.88 13.34 -6.81
CA HIS A 152 -14.88 12.33 -6.47
C HIS A 152 -13.72 12.90 -5.65
N GLN A 153 -13.70 14.21 -5.36
CA GLN A 153 -12.52 14.93 -4.89
C GLN A 153 -12.57 15.44 -3.44
N SER A 154 -13.44 14.94 -2.56
CA SER A 154 -13.34 15.34 -1.14
C SER A 154 -12.19 14.58 -0.47
N PRO A 155 -11.11 15.27 -0.01
CA PRO A 155 -10.17 14.67 0.92
C PRO A 155 -10.94 14.35 2.21
N ASN A 156 -10.70 13.19 2.79
CA ASN A 156 -11.45 12.62 3.92
C ASN A 156 -12.90 12.21 3.58
N PHE A 157 -13.06 10.94 3.20
CA PHE A 157 -14.29 10.20 2.88
C PHE A 157 -14.82 10.40 1.45
N ALA A 158 -14.67 9.35 0.64
CA ALA A 158 -15.00 9.38 -0.78
C ALA A 158 -16.51 9.41 -1.10
N SER A 159 -16.85 10.20 -2.13
CA SER A 159 -18.13 10.63 -2.69
C SER A 159 -19.06 11.46 -1.80
N ASP A 160 -19.23 12.68 -2.27
CA ASP A 160 -20.05 13.74 -1.71
C ASP A 160 -21.55 13.39 -1.58
N LYS A 161 -22.05 12.41 -2.34
CA LYS A 161 -23.44 11.96 -2.24
C LYS A 161 -23.58 10.55 -1.62
N GLY A 162 -22.49 9.84 -1.27
CA GLY A 162 -22.57 8.40 -0.90
C GLY A 162 -22.18 8.03 0.51
N GLY A 163 -21.02 8.48 0.97
CA GLY A 163 -20.47 8.11 2.27
C GLY A 163 -21.15 8.86 3.42
N TYR A 164 -20.88 10.17 3.51
CA TYR A 164 -21.36 10.99 4.62
C TYR A 164 -22.88 11.12 4.71
N VAL A 165 -23.58 11.12 3.57
CA VAL A 165 -25.05 11.21 3.57
C VAL A 165 -25.67 9.99 4.26
N ASN A 166 -25.29 8.79 3.81
CA ASN A 166 -25.79 7.55 4.39
C ASN A 166 -25.32 7.37 5.83
N LEU A 167 -24.08 7.75 6.14
CA LEU A 167 -23.55 7.72 7.49
C LEU A 167 -24.34 8.65 8.43
N ALA A 168 -24.55 9.91 8.03
CA ALA A 168 -25.26 10.88 8.85
C ALA A 168 -26.72 10.49 9.08
N LEU A 169 -27.44 10.16 8.01
CA LEU A 169 -28.84 9.71 8.12
C LEU A 169 -28.96 8.43 8.96
N GLY A 170 -28.03 7.48 8.78
CA GLY A 170 -27.98 6.24 9.57
C GLY A 170 -27.77 6.51 11.06
N CYS A 171 -26.81 7.36 11.42
CA CYS A 171 -26.55 7.72 12.82
C CYS A 171 -27.72 8.52 13.43
N ILE A 172 -28.33 9.44 12.67
CA ILE A 172 -29.53 10.17 13.14
C ILE A 172 -30.66 9.19 13.44
N TYR A 173 -30.94 8.24 12.53
CA TYR A 173 -31.95 7.22 12.75
C TYR A 173 -31.64 6.36 13.97
N ASP A 174 -30.42 5.84 14.06
CA ASP A 174 -30.00 4.88 15.08
C ASP A 174 -29.93 5.49 16.49
N TRP A 175 -29.33 6.68 16.61
CA TRP A 175 -29.06 7.29 17.91
C TRP A 175 -30.24 8.10 18.44
N CYS A 176 -31.09 8.64 17.55
CA CYS A 176 -32.34 9.31 17.95
C CYS A 176 -33.53 8.37 18.02
N TYR A 177 -33.35 7.06 17.76
CA TYR A 177 -34.43 6.07 17.70
C TYR A 177 -35.50 6.20 18.81
N PRO A 178 -35.14 6.42 20.09
CA PRO A 178 -36.13 6.56 21.18
C PRO A 178 -37.06 7.79 21.07
N TYR A 179 -36.71 8.79 20.26
CA TYR A 179 -37.43 10.06 20.13
C TYR A 179 -38.07 10.26 18.75
N LEU A 180 -37.74 9.43 17.76
CA LEU A 180 -38.34 9.50 16.43
C LEU A 180 -39.72 8.86 16.42
N ASN A 181 -40.74 9.65 16.07
CA ASN A 181 -42.06 9.10 15.76
C ASN A 181 -42.05 8.41 14.39
N LEU A 182 -43.09 7.61 14.10
CA LEU A 182 -43.18 6.86 12.85
C LEU A 182 -43.03 7.73 11.59
N SER A 183 -43.61 8.93 11.57
CA SER A 183 -43.49 9.83 10.42
C SER A 183 -42.05 10.31 10.21
N GLN A 184 -41.34 10.60 11.30
CA GLN A 184 -39.93 11.01 11.24
C GLN A 184 -39.05 9.83 10.79
N LYS A 185 -39.28 8.63 11.33
CA LYS A 185 -38.61 7.39 10.90
C LYS A 185 -38.80 7.15 9.40
N GLN A 186 -40.03 7.30 8.90
CA GLN A 186 -40.34 7.12 7.47
C GLN A 186 -39.61 8.14 6.58
N ILE A 187 -39.50 9.40 6.99
CA ILE A 187 -38.77 10.42 6.22
C ILE A 187 -37.30 10.05 6.09
N ILE A 188 -36.63 9.68 7.19
CA ILE A 188 -35.22 9.27 7.14
C ILE A 188 -35.05 7.98 6.34
N ALA A 189 -35.96 7.01 6.51
CA ALA A 189 -35.93 5.76 5.76
C ALA A 189 -36.09 5.99 4.26
N ASP A 190 -37.01 6.85 3.84
CA ASP A 190 -37.23 7.19 2.43
C ASP A 190 -36.04 7.93 1.82
N ALA A 191 -35.30 8.71 2.62
CA ALA A 191 -34.05 9.36 2.20
C ALA A 191 -32.93 8.33 1.94
N LEU A 192 -32.75 7.39 2.89
CA LEU A 192 -31.76 6.30 2.76
C LEU A 192 -32.10 5.35 1.60
N ILE A 193 -33.38 5.02 1.41
CA ILE A 193 -33.86 4.20 0.28
C ILE A 193 -33.64 4.94 -1.05
N TYR A 194 -33.88 6.25 -1.10
CA TYR A 194 -33.62 7.04 -2.31
C TYR A 194 -32.14 7.04 -2.70
N GLU A 195 -31.22 7.21 -1.74
CA GLU A 195 -29.78 7.09 -2.00
C GLU A 195 -29.40 5.69 -2.47
N TRP A 196 -29.99 4.65 -1.87
CA TRP A 196 -29.81 3.28 -2.34
C TRP A 196 -30.27 3.12 -3.80
N ASP A 197 -31.50 3.51 -4.13
CA ASP A 197 -32.08 3.31 -5.47
C ASP A 197 -31.30 4.07 -6.55
N THR A 198 -30.74 5.23 -6.22
CA THR A 198 -29.93 6.02 -7.15
C THR A 198 -28.51 5.46 -7.35
N ARG A 199 -27.98 4.70 -6.38
CA ARG A 199 -26.56 4.27 -6.35
C ARG A 199 -26.32 2.77 -6.45
N ALA A 200 -27.31 1.92 -6.20
CA ALA A 200 -27.17 0.47 -6.19
C ALA A 200 -26.53 -0.07 -7.49
N SER A 201 -26.81 0.59 -8.62
CA SER A 201 -26.23 0.22 -9.91
C SER A 201 -24.72 0.49 -10.02
N ALA A 202 -24.14 1.39 -9.22
CA ALA A 202 -22.69 1.61 -9.16
C ALA A 202 -21.97 0.51 -8.37
N LEU A 203 -22.71 -0.25 -7.56
CA LEU A 203 -22.19 -1.37 -6.78
C LEU A 203 -22.25 -2.70 -7.53
N THR A 204 -22.98 -2.77 -8.64
CA THR A 204 -23.11 -3.99 -9.45
C THR A 204 -21.73 -4.49 -9.89
N PRO A 205 -21.42 -5.79 -9.68
CA PRO A 205 -20.19 -6.40 -10.15
C PRO A 205 -19.87 -6.07 -11.62
N GLY A 206 -18.62 -5.70 -11.89
CA GLY A 206 -18.13 -5.41 -13.24
C GLY A 206 -18.43 -4.02 -13.81
N ARG A 207 -19.12 -3.14 -13.07
CA ARG A 207 -19.41 -1.76 -13.54
C ARG A 207 -18.37 -0.72 -13.14
N LYS A 208 -17.68 -0.93 -12.03
CA LYS A 208 -16.55 -0.11 -11.57
C LYS A 208 -15.33 -1.02 -11.46
N THR A 209 -14.14 -0.42 -11.49
CA THR A 209 -12.87 -1.11 -11.25
C THR A 209 -12.88 -1.83 -9.89
N MET A 210 -11.86 -2.64 -9.62
CA MET A 210 -11.69 -3.38 -8.36
C MET A 210 -11.61 -2.43 -7.14
N LEU A 211 -11.36 -2.93 -5.91
CA LEU A 211 -11.30 -2.10 -4.68
C LEU A 211 -10.56 -0.77 -4.89
N THR A 212 -11.32 0.31 -5.02
CA THR A 212 -10.87 1.65 -5.43
C THR A 212 -11.66 2.69 -4.65
N ASN A 213 -11.15 3.92 -4.64
CA ASN A 213 -11.79 5.08 -4.05
C ASN A 213 -13.26 5.22 -4.49
N LYS A 214 -13.56 4.96 -5.77
CA LYS A 214 -14.92 5.01 -6.35
C LYS A 214 -15.83 3.93 -5.78
N VAL A 215 -15.36 2.69 -5.68
CA VAL A 215 -16.19 1.58 -5.17
C VAL A 215 -16.52 1.80 -3.70
N VAL A 216 -15.51 2.11 -2.88
CA VAL A 216 -15.69 2.34 -1.45
C VAL A 216 -16.62 3.53 -1.19
N ALA A 217 -16.49 4.60 -1.97
CA ALA A 217 -17.36 5.75 -1.89
C ALA A 217 -18.85 5.41 -2.05
N HIS A 218 -19.16 4.49 -2.96
CA HIS A 218 -20.52 4.06 -3.22
C HIS A 218 -20.98 2.94 -2.27
N ALA A 219 -20.06 2.16 -1.69
CA ALA A 219 -20.37 0.97 -0.89
C ALA A 219 -21.19 1.26 0.39
N PHE A 220 -21.17 2.51 0.84
CA PHE A 220 -22.01 3.00 1.92
C PHE A 220 -23.50 3.03 1.56
N ALA A 221 -23.83 3.19 0.27
CA ALA A 221 -25.20 3.24 -0.20
C ALA A 221 -25.88 1.88 0.04
N GLY A 222 -27.01 1.90 0.74
CA GLY A 222 -27.70 0.68 1.16
C GLY A 222 -27.20 0.13 2.49
N ALA A 223 -25.90 -0.18 2.59
CA ALA A 223 -25.36 -0.90 3.74
C ALA A 223 -25.58 -0.18 5.08
N MET A 224 -25.29 1.13 5.15
CA MET A 224 -25.51 1.91 6.38
C MET A 224 -27.00 2.03 6.74
N GLY A 225 -27.87 2.20 5.74
CA GLY A 225 -29.32 2.24 5.98
C GLY A 225 -29.89 0.90 6.41
N GLY A 226 -29.38 -0.20 5.85
CA GLY A 226 -29.68 -1.56 6.29
C GLY A 226 -29.28 -1.78 7.75
N LEU A 227 -28.07 -1.37 8.14
CA LEU A 227 -27.61 -1.43 9.54
C LEU A 227 -28.50 -0.63 10.49
N ALA A 228 -28.85 0.60 10.10
CA ALA A 228 -29.66 1.48 10.94
C ALA A 228 -31.10 0.98 11.09
N MET A 229 -31.75 0.52 10.02
CA MET A 229 -33.20 0.30 10.02
C MET A 229 -33.63 -1.16 10.20
N TYR A 230 -32.70 -2.12 10.12
CA TYR A 230 -33.05 -3.53 10.21
C TYR A 230 -33.69 -3.90 11.55
N GLY A 231 -34.79 -4.64 11.47
CA GLY A 231 -35.60 -5.00 12.64
C GLY A 231 -36.68 -3.99 13.01
N ASP A 232 -36.72 -2.78 12.42
CA ASP A 232 -37.83 -1.85 12.64
C ASP A 232 -39.06 -2.25 11.81
N THR A 233 -39.92 -3.05 12.44
CA THR A 233 -41.19 -3.51 11.85
C THR A 233 -42.26 -2.42 11.72
N GLU A 234 -42.11 -1.27 12.39
CA GLU A 234 -43.09 -0.18 12.35
C GLU A 234 -43.11 0.53 11.00
N LEU A 235 -41.99 0.49 10.26
CA LEU A 235 -41.86 1.11 8.94
C LEU A 235 -42.81 0.52 7.88
N GLY A 236 -43.17 -0.76 8.02
CA GLY A 236 -44.06 -1.50 7.13
C GLY A 236 -43.53 -1.72 5.69
N SER A 237 -44.21 -2.57 4.93
CA SER A 237 -43.94 -2.78 3.50
C SER A 237 -44.42 -1.57 2.68
N PRO A 238 -43.71 -1.15 1.60
CA PRO A 238 -42.54 -1.82 0.99
C PRO A 238 -41.19 -1.52 1.63
N ARG A 239 -41.11 -0.64 2.65
CA ARG A 239 -39.81 -0.22 3.23
C ARG A 239 -39.05 -1.39 3.84
N THR A 240 -39.71 -2.23 4.64
CA THR A 240 -39.08 -3.40 5.27
C THR A 240 -38.49 -4.36 4.23
N ASP A 241 -39.13 -4.48 3.07
CA ASP A 241 -38.66 -5.35 1.99
C ASP A 241 -37.40 -4.76 1.35
N THR A 242 -37.38 -3.45 1.08
CA THR A 242 -36.20 -2.75 0.57
C THR A 242 -35.04 -2.75 1.58
N ILE A 243 -35.34 -2.60 2.88
CA ILE A 243 -34.32 -2.65 3.95
C ILE A 243 -33.61 -4.01 3.96
N GLN A 244 -34.33 -5.12 3.75
CA GLN A 244 -33.69 -6.43 3.63
C GLN A 244 -32.76 -6.50 2.41
N VAL A 245 -33.17 -5.93 1.27
CA VAL A 245 -32.31 -5.85 0.07
C VAL A 245 -31.06 -5.03 0.34
N MET A 246 -31.21 -3.87 1.01
CA MET A 246 -30.12 -3.02 1.44
C MET A 246 -29.20 -3.75 2.42
N LEU A 247 -29.72 -4.55 3.35
CA LEU A 247 -28.93 -5.34 4.29
C LEU A 247 -28.12 -6.42 3.58
N ASN A 248 -28.67 -7.07 2.55
CA ASN A 248 -27.96 -8.09 1.79
C ASN A 248 -26.65 -7.55 1.17
N THR A 249 -26.54 -6.23 0.94
CA THR A 249 -25.31 -5.59 0.47
C THR A 249 -24.12 -5.79 1.40
N ILE A 250 -24.35 -5.99 2.71
CA ILE A 250 -23.29 -6.30 3.66
C ILE A 250 -22.57 -7.59 3.26
N GLN A 251 -23.31 -8.62 2.83
CA GLN A 251 -22.69 -9.87 2.39
C GLN A 251 -21.89 -9.66 1.11
N TRP A 252 -22.55 -9.22 0.03
CA TRP A 252 -21.94 -9.28 -1.30
C TRP A 252 -21.04 -8.08 -1.66
N VAL A 253 -21.26 -6.89 -1.05
CA VAL A 253 -20.36 -5.72 -1.24
C VAL A 253 -19.24 -5.75 -0.21
N TRP A 254 -19.56 -5.93 1.07
CA TRP A 254 -18.59 -5.74 2.13
C TRP A 254 -17.79 -7.00 2.42
N PHE A 255 -18.43 -8.12 2.77
CA PHE A 255 -17.69 -9.36 3.05
C PHE A 255 -17.07 -9.95 1.78
N ASP A 256 -17.87 -10.29 0.77
CA ASP A 256 -17.40 -11.07 -0.38
C ASP A 256 -16.51 -10.26 -1.35
N ARG A 257 -16.61 -8.92 -1.30
CA ARG A 257 -15.96 -8.03 -2.27
C ARG A 257 -14.97 -7.04 -1.67
N ILE A 258 -15.25 -6.32 -0.59
CA ILE A 258 -14.29 -5.35 -0.04
C ILE A 258 -13.32 -6.02 0.91
N PHE A 259 -13.83 -6.70 1.94
CA PHE A 259 -13.01 -7.29 2.98
C PHE A 259 -12.24 -8.51 2.47
N GLU A 260 -12.90 -9.45 1.77
CA GLU A 260 -12.24 -10.64 1.22
C GLU A 260 -11.25 -10.28 0.11
N LEU A 261 -11.61 -9.40 -0.82
CA LEU A 261 -10.68 -8.99 -1.88
C LEU A 261 -9.48 -8.25 -1.28
N GLY A 262 -9.70 -7.36 -0.30
CA GLY A 262 -8.61 -6.72 0.43
C GLY A 262 -7.74 -7.75 1.13
N GLU A 263 -8.32 -8.69 1.87
CA GLU A 263 -7.56 -9.71 2.59
C GLU A 263 -6.71 -10.57 1.64
N VAL A 264 -7.27 -11.03 0.53
CA VAL A 264 -6.53 -11.97 -0.31
C VAL A 264 -5.63 -11.26 -1.33
N MET A 265 -6.11 -10.20 -2.00
CA MET A 265 -5.30 -9.47 -2.98
C MET A 265 -4.22 -8.62 -2.32
N PHE A 266 -4.43 -8.21 -1.07
CA PHE A 266 -3.41 -7.54 -0.26
C PHE A 266 -2.67 -8.53 0.67
N GLU A 267 -2.83 -9.84 0.43
CA GLU A 267 -2.02 -10.89 1.07
C GLU A 267 -2.00 -10.81 2.61
N GLY A 268 -3.14 -10.44 3.20
CA GLY A 268 -3.36 -10.30 4.65
C GLY A 268 -2.68 -9.09 5.29
N MET A 269 -2.15 -8.17 4.49
CA MET A 269 -1.39 -7.01 4.95
C MET A 269 -1.95 -5.72 4.35
N THR A 270 -1.72 -4.59 5.00
CA THR A 270 -2.24 -3.29 4.53
C THR A 270 -1.59 -2.90 3.21
N GLY A 271 -2.38 -2.34 2.29
CA GLY A 271 -1.96 -1.81 1.00
C GLY A 271 -3.14 -1.14 0.28
N TRP A 272 -2.87 -0.48 -0.85
CA TRP A 272 -3.93 0.13 -1.68
C TRP A 272 -3.55 0.18 -3.16
N ALA A 273 -4.47 -0.23 -4.02
CA ALA A 273 -4.25 -0.37 -5.47
C ALA A 273 -4.00 0.96 -6.19
N GLU A 274 -4.38 2.06 -5.54
CA GLU A 274 -4.26 3.41 -6.09
C GLU A 274 -3.16 4.22 -5.39
N GLY A 275 -2.28 3.54 -4.66
CA GLY A 275 -1.15 4.16 -4.00
C GLY A 275 -1.49 4.96 -2.74
N PRO A 276 -0.47 5.56 -2.11
CA PRO A 276 -0.56 6.12 -0.76
C PRO A 276 -1.57 7.27 -0.58
N ARG A 277 -1.80 8.08 -1.62
CA ARG A 277 -2.71 9.23 -1.53
C ARG A 277 -4.15 8.76 -1.44
N TYR A 278 -4.56 7.93 -2.39
CA TYR A 278 -5.90 7.38 -2.41
C TYR A 278 -6.15 6.42 -1.25
N PHE A 279 -5.09 5.79 -0.74
CA PHE A 279 -5.16 5.06 0.51
C PHE A 279 -5.55 5.97 1.68
N ALA A 280 -4.83 7.07 1.89
CA ALA A 280 -5.12 8.03 2.96
C ALA A 280 -6.55 8.59 2.87
N ASP A 281 -7.06 8.80 1.64
CA ASP A 281 -8.41 9.31 1.39
C ASP A 281 -9.52 8.24 1.52
N SER A 282 -9.25 6.99 1.13
CA SER A 282 -10.27 5.94 0.97
C SER A 282 -10.30 4.92 2.10
N HIS A 283 -9.15 4.60 2.69
CA HIS A 283 -9.06 3.65 3.80
C HIS A 283 -9.92 4.06 5.01
N PRO A 284 -9.97 5.35 5.42
CA PRO A 284 -10.86 5.78 6.50
C PRO A 284 -12.33 5.43 6.25
N SER A 285 -12.80 5.52 5.00
CA SER A 285 -14.18 5.12 4.65
C SER A 285 -14.41 3.63 4.93
N VAL A 286 -13.48 2.76 4.53
CA VAL A 286 -13.60 1.32 4.82
C VAL A 286 -13.58 1.08 6.33
N ALA A 287 -12.63 1.69 7.03
CA ALA A 287 -12.46 1.52 8.48
C ALA A 287 -13.71 1.98 9.26
N ILE A 288 -14.33 3.07 8.84
CA ILE A 288 -15.53 3.61 9.49
C ILE A 288 -16.71 2.68 9.27
N PHE A 289 -16.96 2.21 8.05
CA PHE A 289 -18.03 1.23 7.87
C PHE A 289 -17.76 -0.06 8.66
N ALA A 290 -16.52 -0.56 8.62
CA ALA A 290 -16.12 -1.73 9.40
C ALA A 290 -16.35 -1.52 10.90
N ALA A 291 -16.09 -0.34 11.45
CA ALA A 291 -16.40 -0.01 12.85
C ALA A 291 -17.90 0.07 13.14
N ALA A 292 -18.70 0.65 12.24
CA ALA A 292 -20.17 0.67 12.35
C ALA A 292 -20.76 -0.75 12.34
N LEU A 293 -20.28 -1.59 11.42
CA LEU A 293 -20.64 -2.99 11.37
C LEU A 293 -20.18 -3.73 12.64
N SER A 294 -18.98 -3.43 13.13
CA SER A 294 -18.37 -4.10 14.27
C SER A 294 -19.23 -4.03 15.53
N SER A 295 -19.74 -2.84 15.86
CA SER A 295 -20.66 -2.66 16.99
C SER A 295 -22.02 -3.31 16.73
N ALA A 296 -22.50 -3.29 15.48
CA ALA A 296 -23.80 -3.84 15.13
C ALA A 296 -23.83 -5.38 15.23
N ILE A 297 -22.71 -6.05 14.94
CA ILE A 297 -22.61 -7.52 14.95
C ILE A 297 -21.73 -8.07 16.08
N ASP A 298 -21.30 -7.23 17.01
CA ASP A 298 -20.43 -7.57 18.15
C ASP A 298 -19.14 -8.31 17.76
N GLN A 299 -18.45 -7.80 16.73
CA GLN A 299 -17.19 -8.35 16.21
C GLN A 299 -16.26 -7.24 15.74
N ASN A 300 -15.01 -7.20 16.19
CA ASN A 300 -14.07 -6.18 15.72
C ASN A 300 -13.52 -6.53 14.32
N ILE A 301 -14.19 -6.05 13.27
CA ILE A 301 -13.83 -6.28 11.87
C ILE A 301 -12.43 -5.72 11.55
N ILE A 302 -12.07 -4.57 12.12
CA ILE A 302 -10.74 -3.96 11.91
C ILE A 302 -9.62 -4.89 12.39
N ALA A 303 -9.81 -5.57 13.51
CA ALA A 303 -8.84 -6.51 14.05
C ALA A 303 -8.83 -7.87 13.32
N GLN A 304 -9.94 -8.24 12.66
CA GLN A 304 -10.07 -9.50 11.93
C GLN A 304 -9.33 -9.50 10.59
N TYR A 305 -9.32 -8.38 9.88
CA TYR A 305 -8.70 -8.25 8.56
C TYR A 305 -7.35 -7.57 8.66
N GLY A 306 -6.28 -8.30 8.30
CA GLY A 306 -4.91 -7.82 8.48
C GLY A 306 -4.64 -6.53 7.70
N TRP A 307 -5.29 -6.38 6.54
CA TRP A 307 -5.14 -5.19 5.71
C TRP A 307 -5.77 -3.92 6.28
N LEU A 308 -6.72 -4.03 7.21
CA LEU A 308 -7.25 -2.90 7.99
C LEU A 308 -6.47 -2.67 9.28
N ARG A 309 -5.98 -3.76 9.88
CA ARG A 309 -5.28 -3.78 11.17
C ARG A 309 -3.92 -3.06 11.12
N TYR A 310 -3.08 -3.35 10.13
CA TYR A 310 -1.67 -2.94 10.12
C TYR A 310 -1.41 -1.55 9.52
N HIS A 311 -2.36 -0.63 9.70
CA HIS A 311 -2.32 0.70 9.09
C HIS A 311 -1.13 1.55 9.55
N ALA A 312 -0.84 1.54 10.86
CA ALA A 312 0.32 2.24 11.43
C ALA A 312 1.63 1.68 10.88
N ARG A 313 1.74 0.34 10.84
CA ARG A 313 2.90 -0.35 10.27
C ARG A 313 3.14 0.01 8.81
N TRP A 314 2.11 -0.09 7.98
CA TRP A 314 2.23 0.27 6.57
C TRP A 314 2.69 1.73 6.39
N SER A 315 2.06 2.66 7.12
CA SER A 315 2.42 4.08 7.07
C SER A 315 3.88 4.31 7.48
N TYR A 316 4.32 3.71 8.59
CA TYR A 316 5.70 3.83 9.07
C TYR A 316 6.74 3.29 8.09
N PHE A 317 6.45 2.18 7.40
CA PHE A 317 7.36 1.62 6.42
C PHE A 317 7.42 2.43 5.13
N ASN A 318 6.29 2.96 4.71
CA ASN A 318 6.16 3.73 3.49
C ASN A 318 6.82 5.12 3.55
N LEU A 319 6.90 5.71 4.75
CA LEU A 319 7.61 6.98 4.95
C LEU A 319 9.12 6.85 4.70
N LEU A 320 9.68 7.82 3.98
CA LEU A 320 11.13 7.95 3.83
C LEU A 320 11.81 8.20 5.20
N PRO A 321 13.00 7.60 5.45
CA PRO A 321 13.73 7.78 6.71
C PRO A 321 14.11 9.24 7.04
N LYS A 322 14.20 10.13 6.05
CA LYS A 322 14.64 11.52 6.23
C LYS A 322 13.64 12.50 5.62
N ARG A 323 13.38 13.60 6.34
CA ARG A 323 12.57 14.74 5.85
C ARG A 323 13.31 15.48 4.73
N SER A 324 12.58 16.07 3.80
CA SER A 324 13.19 17.06 2.89
C SER A 324 13.38 18.37 3.64
N SER A 325 14.60 18.89 3.68
CA SER A 325 14.88 20.23 4.24
C SER A 325 14.50 21.37 3.29
N GLN A 326 14.11 21.03 2.05
CA GLN A 326 13.85 21.98 0.97
C GLN A 326 12.53 21.71 0.27
N ALA A 327 11.48 21.39 1.05
CA ALA A 327 10.13 21.39 0.49
C ALA A 327 9.88 22.75 -0.22
N PRO A 328 9.29 22.73 -1.42
CA PRO A 328 9.06 23.95 -2.19
C PRO A 328 8.14 24.96 -1.48
N ASP A 329 7.42 24.53 -0.45
CA ASP A 329 6.82 25.37 0.56
C ASP A 329 7.52 25.13 1.93
N PRO A 330 8.19 26.14 2.51
CA PRO A 330 8.91 26.02 3.78
C PRO A 330 7.99 25.77 4.99
N ASP A 331 6.66 25.96 4.84
CA ASP A 331 5.67 25.66 5.88
C ASP A 331 5.25 24.17 5.84
N LEU A 332 5.62 23.43 4.78
CA LEU A 332 5.40 21.99 4.66
C LEU A 332 6.52 21.22 5.39
N ASN A 333 6.25 20.83 6.63
CA ASN A 333 7.13 19.97 7.42
C ASN A 333 6.96 18.48 7.05
N VAL A 334 7.13 18.14 5.77
CA VAL A 334 6.59 16.90 5.19
C VAL A 334 7.66 15.82 5.01
N TYR A 335 7.29 14.61 5.45
CA TYR A 335 7.89 13.38 4.92
C TYR A 335 7.30 13.10 3.54
N PHE A 336 7.91 12.17 2.81
CA PHE A 336 7.40 11.76 1.52
C PHE A 336 7.28 10.24 1.49
N TYR A 337 6.39 9.77 0.63
CA TYR A 337 6.42 8.41 0.15
C TYR A 337 7.43 8.29 -1.00
N ASP A 338 8.02 7.12 -1.18
CA ASP A 338 9.01 6.85 -2.24
C ASP A 338 8.37 6.60 -3.61
N ARG A 339 7.05 6.40 -3.66
CA ARG A 339 6.28 6.19 -4.88
C ARG A 339 4.98 7.01 -4.86
N ALA A 340 4.56 7.45 -6.05
CA ALA A 340 3.37 8.28 -6.22
C ALA A 340 2.23 7.58 -6.97
N ASP A 341 2.46 6.38 -7.53
CA ASP A 341 1.55 5.70 -8.46
C ASP A 341 0.95 6.73 -9.43
N ASP A 342 -0.35 6.98 -9.31
CA ASP A 342 -1.11 7.82 -10.19
C ASP A 342 -1.18 9.29 -9.77
N THR A 343 -0.41 9.71 -8.78
CA THR A 343 -0.42 11.08 -8.27
C THR A 343 0.91 11.76 -8.49
N SER A 344 0.90 13.09 -8.42
CA SER A 344 2.16 13.79 -8.21
C SER A 344 2.77 13.29 -6.91
N LEU A 345 4.09 13.13 -6.87
CA LEU A 345 4.88 12.95 -5.65
C LEU A 345 4.17 13.34 -4.38
N ILE A 346 3.86 12.31 -3.61
CA ILE A 346 3.00 12.46 -2.45
C ILE A 346 3.89 12.86 -1.30
N GLU A 347 3.86 14.15 -1.03
CA GLU A 347 4.07 14.66 0.31
C GLU A 347 3.15 13.87 1.24
N TRP A 348 3.71 13.35 2.31
CA TRP A 348 2.92 12.84 3.40
C TRP A 348 1.98 13.95 3.85
N ASP A 349 0.71 13.85 3.46
CA ASP A 349 -0.36 14.67 4.01
C ASP A 349 -0.50 14.26 5.46
N GLN A 350 0.31 14.93 6.27
CA GLN A 350 0.52 14.66 7.68
C GLN A 350 -0.81 14.64 8.41
N LEU A 351 -1.70 15.58 8.11
CA LEU A 351 -3.00 15.67 8.76
C LEU A 351 -3.92 14.50 8.38
N THR A 352 -4.08 14.22 7.09
CA THR A 352 -4.98 13.14 6.64
C THR A 352 -4.48 11.77 7.09
N THR A 353 -3.16 11.53 7.00
CA THR A 353 -2.58 10.25 7.41
C THR A 353 -2.58 10.08 8.93
N GLN A 354 -2.32 11.13 9.71
CA GLN A 354 -2.41 11.03 11.17
C GLN A 354 -3.83 10.80 11.65
N ARG A 355 -4.83 11.40 11.00
CA ARG A 355 -6.25 11.11 11.28
C ARG A 355 -6.58 9.65 11.04
N SER A 356 -6.17 9.12 9.90
CA SER A 356 -6.45 7.72 9.55
C SER A 356 -5.70 6.74 10.47
N VAL A 357 -4.45 7.02 10.84
CA VAL A 357 -3.69 6.18 11.80
C VAL A 357 -4.30 6.28 13.19
N GLY A 358 -4.64 7.48 13.65
CA GLY A 358 -5.27 7.71 14.96
C GLY A 358 -6.63 7.02 15.09
N LEU A 359 -7.45 7.10 14.04
CA LEU A 359 -8.74 6.43 13.96
C LEU A 359 -8.61 4.91 14.15
N VAL A 360 -7.74 4.26 13.36
CA VAL A 360 -7.51 2.82 13.44
C VAL A 360 -6.90 2.44 14.79
N THR A 361 -6.00 3.26 15.32
CA THR A 361 -5.41 3.08 16.66
C THR A 361 -6.50 3.02 17.73
N GLY A 362 -7.46 3.95 17.72
CA GLY A 362 -8.58 3.95 18.66
C GLY A 362 -9.51 2.74 18.47
N MET A 363 -9.72 2.27 17.24
CA MET A 363 -10.53 1.08 16.94
C MET A 363 -9.85 -0.24 17.39
N LEU A 364 -8.52 -0.26 17.48
CA LEU A 364 -7.75 -1.44 17.87
C LEU A 364 -7.45 -1.51 19.37
N LYS A 365 -7.59 -0.43 20.13
CA LYS A 365 -7.06 -0.32 21.51
C LYS A 365 -7.34 -1.50 22.45
N SER A 366 -8.52 -2.12 22.35
CA SER A 366 -8.89 -3.27 23.17
C SER A 366 -8.60 -4.62 22.51
N ALA A 367 -8.57 -4.68 21.17
CA ALA A 367 -8.42 -5.91 20.41
C ALA A 367 -6.95 -6.25 20.07
N ASP A 368 -6.14 -5.23 19.84
CA ASP A 368 -4.70 -5.31 19.58
C ASP A 368 -3.96 -4.12 20.22
N PRO A 369 -3.67 -4.19 21.52
CA PRO A 369 -2.96 -3.14 22.23
C PRO A 369 -1.50 -2.98 21.79
N ASP A 370 -0.92 -3.95 21.08
CA ASP A 370 0.43 -3.84 20.54
C ASP A 370 0.44 -2.92 19.33
N GLU A 371 -0.38 -3.22 18.32
CA GLU A 371 -0.48 -2.39 17.12
C GLU A 371 -1.08 -1.01 17.42
N ALA A 372 -2.06 -0.92 18.33
CA ALA A 372 -2.55 0.38 18.80
C ALA A 372 -1.46 1.17 19.53
N GLY A 373 -0.69 0.50 20.41
CA GLY A 373 0.44 1.14 21.11
C GLY A 373 1.48 1.68 20.14
N PHE A 374 1.76 0.94 19.07
CA PHE A 374 2.63 1.36 17.99
C PHE A 374 2.08 2.53 17.18
N GLY A 375 0.79 2.49 16.82
CA GLY A 375 0.12 3.62 16.17
C GLY A 375 0.19 4.90 16.98
N ARG A 376 -0.06 4.83 18.29
CA ARG A 376 0.09 5.99 19.18
C ARG A 376 1.53 6.49 19.27
N TRP A 377 2.50 5.58 19.42
CA TRP A 377 3.91 5.94 19.44
C TRP A 377 4.33 6.64 18.13
N MET A 378 3.87 6.13 16.98
CA MET A 378 4.12 6.75 15.68
C MET A 378 3.60 8.19 15.63
N LEU A 379 2.39 8.43 16.15
CA LEU A 379 1.74 9.73 16.12
C LEU A 379 2.36 10.76 17.08
N GLU A 380 2.86 10.34 18.23
CA GLU A 380 3.28 11.26 19.31
C GLU A 380 4.80 11.31 19.57
N ASP A 381 5.51 10.18 19.42
CA ASP A 381 6.89 10.04 19.91
C ASP A 381 7.91 9.76 18.80
N SER A 382 7.45 9.31 17.63
CA SER A 382 8.35 9.02 16.52
C SER A 382 8.92 10.31 15.90
N GLY A 383 9.97 10.15 15.08
CA GLY A 383 10.46 11.22 14.23
C GLY A 383 9.38 11.81 13.30
N TYR A 384 8.23 11.17 13.12
CA TYR A 384 7.13 11.57 12.24
C TYR A 384 5.99 12.31 12.96
N ALA A 385 6.06 12.46 14.29
CA ALA A 385 5.01 13.09 15.08
C ALA A 385 4.76 14.56 14.72
N LEU A 386 3.50 15.01 14.85
CA LEU A 386 3.20 16.44 14.95
C LEU A 386 3.48 16.90 16.39
N THR A 387 3.97 18.12 16.54
CA THR A 387 3.93 18.79 17.84
C THR A 387 2.48 19.20 18.12
N ASP A 388 1.97 18.78 19.28
CA ASP A 388 0.60 18.99 19.77
C ASP A 388 -0.51 18.16 19.08
N ASP A 389 -1.55 17.85 19.87
CA ASP A 389 -2.76 17.10 19.50
C ASP A 389 -3.23 17.47 18.09
N TYR A 390 -3.01 16.56 17.12
CA TYR A 390 -3.23 16.79 15.68
C TYR A 390 -4.66 17.21 15.31
N ILE A 391 -5.61 17.10 16.25
CA ILE A 391 -7.01 17.54 16.11
C ILE A 391 -7.25 18.94 16.71
N GLN A 392 -6.35 19.50 17.53
CA GLN A 392 -6.58 20.75 18.27
C GLN A 392 -6.27 22.04 17.51
N ASN A 393 -5.25 22.06 16.65
CA ASN A 393 -4.62 23.34 16.33
C ASN A 393 -5.30 24.19 15.25
N ASP A 394 -6.20 23.66 14.40
CA ASP A 394 -6.84 24.47 13.34
C ASP A 394 -8.24 24.03 12.88
N GLU A 395 -8.89 23.06 13.54
CA GLU A 395 -10.16 22.50 13.03
C GLU A 395 -11.38 22.80 13.91
N ASP A 396 -12.48 23.21 13.28
CA ASP A 396 -13.79 23.36 13.94
C ASP A 396 -14.19 22.02 14.62
N PRO A 397 -14.39 21.99 15.95
CA PRO A 397 -14.80 20.80 16.69
C PRO A 397 -16.02 20.08 16.13
N ARG A 398 -16.86 20.79 15.38
CA ARG A 398 -18.07 20.25 14.75
C ARG A 398 -17.81 19.27 13.62
N LEU A 399 -16.63 19.31 12.99
CA LEU A 399 -16.36 18.48 11.82
C LEU A 399 -15.85 17.09 12.21
N TYR A 400 -14.78 17.00 12.99
CA TYR A 400 -14.05 15.72 13.13
C TYR A 400 -13.92 15.21 14.56
N TRP A 401 -14.22 16.02 15.60
CA TRP A 401 -13.96 15.60 16.97
C TRP A 401 -14.81 14.40 17.41
N LEU A 402 -16.07 14.31 16.99
CA LEU A 402 -16.93 13.21 17.40
C LEU A 402 -16.33 11.84 17.03
N LEU A 403 -15.97 11.63 15.76
CA LEU A 403 -15.43 10.34 15.31
C LEU A 403 -13.98 10.15 15.79
N TYR A 404 -13.09 11.08 15.49
CA TYR A 404 -11.65 10.87 15.65
C TYR A 404 -11.14 11.09 17.08
N LYS A 405 -11.83 11.93 17.86
CA LYS A 405 -11.38 12.31 19.21
C LYS A 405 -12.18 11.62 20.30
N PHE A 406 -13.49 11.49 20.13
CA PHE A 406 -14.38 11.02 21.20
C PHE A 406 -14.74 9.54 21.08
N LEU A 407 -15.23 9.11 19.92
CA LEU A 407 -15.60 7.70 19.70
C LEU A 407 -14.37 6.81 19.53
N PHE A 408 -13.41 7.25 18.72
CA PHE A 408 -12.20 6.49 18.40
C PHE A 408 -10.91 7.22 18.81
N GLY A 409 -10.98 8.00 19.89
CA GLY A 409 -9.79 8.57 20.50
C GLY A 409 -8.88 7.51 21.12
N TYR A 410 -7.57 7.75 21.05
CA TYR A 410 -6.53 6.79 21.45
C TYR A 410 -5.69 7.23 22.65
N ARG A 411 -6.04 8.32 23.35
CA ARG A 411 -5.22 8.86 24.46
C ARG A 411 -5.06 7.92 25.65
N ASP A 412 -5.90 6.90 25.76
CA ASP A 412 -5.83 5.84 26.76
C ASP A 412 -4.91 4.68 26.37
N VAL A 413 -4.45 4.62 25.11
CA VAL A 413 -3.59 3.56 24.58
C VAL A 413 -2.17 3.68 25.13
N VAL A 414 -1.58 2.62 25.66
CA VAL A 414 -0.18 2.64 26.09
C VAL A 414 0.74 2.61 24.86
N LYS A 415 1.61 3.63 24.73
CA LYS A 415 2.58 3.73 23.62
C LYS A 415 3.54 2.55 23.61
N LYS A 416 3.91 2.09 22.41
CA LYS A 416 4.93 1.06 22.19
C LYS A 416 5.82 1.39 21.00
N THR A 417 7.11 1.40 21.23
CA THR A 417 8.15 1.55 20.20
C THR A 417 8.13 0.37 19.20
N PRO A 418 8.75 0.52 18.01
CA PRO A 418 8.96 -0.59 17.08
C PRO A 418 9.57 -1.84 17.74
N LEU A 419 10.56 -1.65 18.61
CA LEU A 419 11.23 -2.76 19.29
C LEU A 419 10.31 -3.49 20.26
N GLU A 420 9.45 -2.77 20.99
CA GLU A 420 8.53 -3.36 21.98
C GLU A 420 7.44 -4.23 21.33
N ILE A 421 7.03 -3.92 20.10
CA ILE A 421 6.11 -4.77 19.33
C ILE A 421 6.81 -5.84 18.48
N GLY A 422 8.15 -5.93 18.56
CA GLY A 422 8.95 -6.90 17.82
C GLY A 422 9.01 -6.65 16.31
N LEU A 423 8.86 -5.38 15.88
CA LEU A 423 8.89 -4.99 14.48
C LEU A 423 10.24 -5.37 13.84
N LYS A 424 10.18 -5.97 12.65
CA LYS A 424 11.36 -6.36 11.84
C LYS A 424 11.77 -5.26 10.89
N THR A 425 12.97 -5.34 10.32
CA THR A 425 13.40 -4.37 9.30
C THR A 425 12.93 -4.70 7.89
N ALA A 426 12.38 -5.89 7.66
CA ALA A 426 11.82 -6.31 6.37
C ALA A 426 10.35 -6.71 6.52
N TYR A 427 9.49 -6.16 5.67
CA TYR A 427 8.07 -6.52 5.60
C TYR A 427 7.62 -6.64 4.16
N ARG A 428 6.72 -7.59 3.92
CA ARG A 428 5.88 -7.61 2.74
C ARG A 428 4.49 -7.15 3.12
N PHE A 429 4.04 -6.08 2.48
CA PHE A 429 2.74 -5.49 2.61
C PHE A 429 1.83 -5.93 1.45
N GLY A 430 0.61 -5.41 1.46
CA GLY A 430 -0.35 -5.70 0.41
C GLY A 430 0.15 -5.33 -0.98
N LEU A 431 -0.41 -5.99 -2.00
CA LEU A 431 -0.11 -5.75 -3.41
C LEU A 431 1.35 -6.02 -3.79
N GLY A 432 2.02 -6.88 -3.02
CA GLY A 432 3.41 -7.22 -3.27
C GLY A 432 4.39 -6.09 -2.94
N GLU A 433 4.01 -5.13 -2.11
CA GLU A 433 4.94 -4.11 -1.64
C GLU A 433 5.92 -4.70 -0.62
N THR A 434 7.15 -5.01 -1.03
CA THR A 434 8.19 -5.49 -0.11
C THR A 434 9.13 -4.36 0.29
N ILE A 435 9.14 -3.95 1.56
CA ILE A 435 10.00 -2.89 2.06
C ILE A 435 11.09 -3.46 2.97
N LEU A 436 12.34 -3.14 2.66
CA LEU A 436 13.54 -3.50 3.39
C LEU A 436 14.18 -2.23 3.96
N LYS A 437 14.44 -2.20 5.27
CA LYS A 437 15.15 -1.12 5.94
C LYS A 437 16.48 -1.59 6.49
N SER A 438 17.48 -0.70 6.54
CA SER A 438 18.75 -1.04 7.20
C SER A 438 18.64 -1.07 8.73
N ALA A 439 17.74 -0.23 9.27
CA ALA A 439 17.48 -0.05 10.69
C ALA A 439 16.08 0.58 10.88
N LEU A 440 15.53 0.43 12.08
CA LEU A 440 14.32 1.13 12.51
C LEU A 440 14.72 2.42 13.24
N GLU A 441 13.91 3.48 13.15
CA GLU A 441 14.10 4.75 13.86
C GLU A 441 15.41 5.51 13.53
N ASP A 442 16.10 5.12 12.47
CA ASP A 442 17.33 5.75 12.02
C ASP A 442 17.08 6.58 10.75
N THR A 443 17.27 7.89 10.84
CA THR A 443 17.13 8.80 9.69
C THR A 443 18.21 8.60 8.62
N ALA A 444 19.30 7.92 8.99
CA ALA A 444 20.35 7.47 8.09
C ALA A 444 20.08 6.07 7.51
N ALA A 445 18.93 5.45 7.80
CA ALA A 445 18.64 4.12 7.29
C ALA A 445 18.49 4.11 5.77
N THR A 446 18.96 3.04 5.13
CA THR A 446 18.55 2.69 3.77
C THR A 446 17.10 2.20 3.80
N LYS A 447 16.29 2.63 2.83
CA LYS A 447 15.00 2.04 2.50
C LYS A 447 15.06 1.53 1.06
N ILE A 448 14.70 0.27 0.87
CA ILE A 448 14.51 -0.36 -0.45
C ILE A 448 13.06 -0.79 -0.52
N THR A 449 12.34 -0.39 -1.56
CA THR A 449 11.02 -0.95 -1.88
C THR A 449 11.18 -1.83 -3.09
N PHE A 450 10.65 -3.04 -3.05
CA PHE A 450 10.66 -4.03 -4.12
C PHE A 450 9.23 -4.46 -4.43
N TRP A 451 8.80 -4.23 -5.67
CA TRP A 451 7.44 -4.48 -6.12
C TRP A 451 7.31 -5.89 -6.67
N THR A 452 6.64 -6.74 -5.90
CA THR A 452 6.42 -8.16 -6.19
C THR A 452 4.93 -8.52 -6.21
N PRO A 453 4.09 -7.81 -6.99
CA PRO A 453 2.64 -8.04 -6.97
C PRO A 453 2.30 -9.48 -7.38
N THR A 454 1.48 -10.15 -6.55
CA THR A 454 0.94 -11.47 -6.93
C THR A 454 -0.24 -11.32 -7.88
N PHE A 455 -1.11 -10.35 -7.59
CA PHE A 455 -2.26 -10.04 -8.39
C PHE A 455 -2.23 -8.61 -8.87
N MET A 456 -2.78 -8.39 -10.06
CA MET A 456 -2.96 -7.05 -10.61
C MET A 456 -4.35 -6.52 -10.29
N LEU A 457 -4.42 -5.27 -9.81
CA LEU A 457 -5.65 -4.51 -9.64
C LEU A 457 -5.66 -3.32 -10.60
N ASN A 458 -6.82 -2.98 -11.17
CA ASN A 458 -6.92 -1.96 -12.21
C ASN A 458 -6.81 -0.54 -11.63
N HIS A 459 -6.84 0.44 -12.53
CA HIS A 459 -6.97 1.87 -12.31
C HIS A 459 -5.61 2.56 -12.22
N HIS A 460 -5.01 2.58 -11.04
CA HIS A 460 -3.89 3.46 -10.73
C HIS A 460 -2.56 2.71 -10.52
N THR A 461 -2.61 1.38 -10.38
CA THR A 461 -1.44 0.50 -10.38
C THR A 461 -0.57 0.65 -11.64
N HIS A 462 0.75 0.67 -11.48
CA HIS A 462 1.70 0.67 -12.59
C HIS A 462 2.03 -0.75 -13.06
N PHE A 463 2.73 -0.83 -14.19
CA PHE A 463 3.25 -2.06 -14.76
C PHE A 463 4.72 -2.16 -14.42
N ASP A 464 4.98 -2.41 -13.14
CA ASP A 464 6.29 -2.23 -12.51
C ASP A 464 6.75 -3.50 -11.77
N ASN A 465 6.26 -4.65 -12.22
CA ASN A 465 6.53 -5.95 -11.62
C ASN A 465 8.03 -6.24 -11.61
N GLY A 466 8.58 -6.49 -10.41
CA GLY A 466 10.00 -6.69 -10.19
C GLY A 466 10.80 -5.38 -10.13
N SER A 467 10.16 -4.22 -10.10
CA SER A 467 10.87 -2.94 -9.94
C SER A 467 11.29 -2.71 -8.49
N PHE A 468 12.34 -1.90 -8.30
CA PHE A 468 12.79 -1.52 -6.96
C PHE A 468 13.14 -0.04 -6.87
N THR A 469 13.02 0.56 -5.69
CA THR A 469 13.53 1.92 -5.38
C THR A 469 14.59 1.84 -4.29
N ILE A 470 15.48 2.83 -4.21
CA ILE A 470 16.51 2.92 -3.17
C ILE A 470 16.59 4.34 -2.66
N PHE A 471 16.39 4.49 -1.35
CA PHE A 471 16.64 5.72 -0.62
C PHE A 471 17.75 5.52 0.42
N LYS A 472 18.74 6.42 0.42
CA LYS A 472 19.76 6.55 1.48
C LYS A 472 20.33 7.97 1.42
N TYR A 473 20.09 8.76 2.46
CA TYR A 473 20.44 10.18 2.51
C TYR A 473 19.92 11.00 1.31
N GLY A 474 18.86 10.54 0.65
CA GLY A 474 18.33 11.05 -0.62
C GLY A 474 17.89 9.89 -1.53
N ASN A 475 17.06 10.19 -2.55
CA ASN A 475 16.65 9.19 -3.54
C ASN A 475 17.83 8.84 -4.47
N LEU A 476 18.15 7.55 -4.59
CA LEU A 476 19.26 7.03 -5.39
C LEU A 476 18.79 6.23 -6.61
N ALA A 477 17.80 5.36 -6.41
CA ALA A 477 17.11 4.65 -7.49
C ALA A 477 15.61 4.99 -7.40
N LEU A 478 15.04 5.54 -8.46
CA LEU A 478 13.70 6.15 -8.43
C LEU A 478 12.68 5.36 -9.25
N ASP A 479 11.40 5.55 -8.95
CA ASP A 479 10.32 5.35 -9.90
C ASP A 479 10.28 6.59 -10.83
N GLY A 480 10.40 6.36 -12.13
CA GLY A 480 10.57 7.40 -13.13
C GLY A 480 9.24 7.92 -13.68
N GLY A 481 9.27 9.14 -14.22
CA GLY A 481 8.07 9.73 -14.82
C GLY A 481 7.03 10.16 -13.79
N ASN A 482 5.96 10.77 -14.29
CA ASN A 482 4.87 11.28 -13.48
C ASN A 482 3.65 11.57 -14.37
N GLU A 483 2.46 11.16 -13.94
CA GLU A 483 1.26 11.23 -14.78
C GLU A 483 0.31 12.38 -14.46
N LYS A 484 0.27 12.79 -13.20
CA LYS A 484 -0.53 13.94 -12.75
C LYS A 484 0.34 15.15 -12.51
N GLY A 485 -0.21 16.35 -12.57
CA GLY A 485 0.55 17.50 -12.05
C GLY A 485 0.23 17.66 -10.58
N GLY A 486 1.17 18.22 -9.83
CA GLY A 486 0.98 18.55 -8.42
C GLY A 486 -0.38 19.17 -8.14
N ASP A 487 -1.15 18.56 -7.24
CA ASP A 487 -2.28 19.23 -6.57
C ASP A 487 -1.77 20.38 -5.67
N ALA A 488 -0.48 20.33 -5.27
CA ALA A 488 0.22 21.34 -4.49
C ALA A 488 0.86 22.49 -5.33
N GLY A 489 0.47 22.66 -6.61
CA GLY A 489 1.03 23.75 -7.44
C GLY A 489 2.44 23.51 -7.99
N HIS A 490 3.04 22.34 -7.77
CA HIS A 490 4.30 21.94 -8.37
C HIS A 490 4.06 21.22 -9.71
N PHE A 491 4.21 21.97 -10.81
CA PHE A 491 4.06 21.44 -12.16
C PHE A 491 5.27 20.60 -12.58
N PHE A 492 5.44 19.40 -12.01
CA PHE A 492 6.39 18.43 -12.56
C PHE A 492 6.04 18.11 -14.02
N PRO A 493 7.03 17.73 -14.86
CA PRO A 493 6.72 17.32 -16.19
C PRO A 493 5.83 16.08 -16.15
N ARG A 494 4.88 16.02 -17.08
CA ARG A 494 3.91 14.94 -17.17
C ARG A 494 4.20 14.05 -18.36
N VAL A 495 4.02 12.75 -18.17
CA VAL A 495 3.90 11.73 -19.19
C VAL A 495 2.42 11.32 -19.26
N PRO A 496 1.85 10.98 -20.42
CA PRO A 496 0.50 10.43 -20.47
C PRO A 496 0.34 9.21 -19.54
N ILE A 497 -0.78 9.13 -18.82
CA ILE A 497 -1.09 8.10 -17.80
C ILE A 497 -0.89 6.65 -18.29
N ASP A 498 -1.26 6.35 -19.54
CA ASP A 498 -1.11 5.00 -20.09
C ASP A 498 0.36 4.65 -20.40
N VAL A 499 1.23 5.67 -20.41
CA VAL A 499 2.64 5.57 -20.79
C VAL A 499 3.55 5.64 -19.55
N SER A 500 3.26 6.48 -18.56
CA SER A 500 3.96 6.55 -17.26
C SER A 500 3.95 5.20 -16.53
N LYS A 501 2.86 4.44 -16.69
CA LYS A 501 2.70 3.12 -16.07
C LYS A 501 3.61 2.05 -16.65
N GLN A 502 4.22 2.27 -17.80
CA GLN A 502 4.96 1.24 -18.52
C GLN A 502 6.32 0.93 -17.86
N PRO A 503 6.85 -0.30 -17.99
CA PRO A 503 8.11 -0.74 -17.38
C PRO A 503 9.32 0.15 -17.65
N ILE A 504 9.29 0.96 -18.70
CA ILE A 504 10.40 1.82 -19.12
C ILE A 504 10.66 2.99 -18.16
N PHE A 505 9.72 3.22 -17.25
CA PHE A 505 9.81 4.18 -16.18
C PHE A 505 10.24 3.55 -14.85
N HIS A 506 10.42 2.23 -14.82
CA HIS A 506 10.63 1.47 -13.59
C HIS A 506 12.02 0.82 -13.60
N ASN A 507 12.60 0.61 -12.42
CA ASN A 507 13.87 -0.11 -12.27
C ASN A 507 13.66 -1.62 -12.42
N SER A 508 13.15 -2.04 -13.57
CA SER A 508 12.69 -3.39 -13.89
C SER A 508 13.51 -4.00 -15.03
N LEU A 509 13.11 -5.19 -15.47
CA LEU A 509 13.62 -5.80 -16.69
C LEU A 509 12.66 -5.53 -17.85
N ALA A 510 13.22 -5.02 -18.93
CA ALA A 510 12.47 -4.52 -20.06
C ALA A 510 12.77 -5.33 -21.34
N LEU A 511 11.71 -5.71 -22.05
CA LEU A 511 11.76 -6.48 -23.29
C LEU A 511 11.37 -5.59 -24.48
N TYR A 512 12.20 -5.57 -25.53
CA TYR A 512 12.03 -4.66 -26.67
C TYR A 512 12.06 -5.39 -28.00
N ILE A 513 11.09 -5.09 -28.86
CA ILE A 513 11.07 -5.56 -30.25
C ILE A 513 11.65 -4.43 -31.12
N PRO A 514 12.75 -4.67 -31.86
CA PRO A 514 13.31 -3.66 -32.75
C PRO A 514 12.27 -3.10 -33.74
N GLY A 515 12.13 -1.78 -33.81
CA GLY A 515 11.17 -1.10 -34.68
C GLY A 515 9.76 -0.95 -34.09
N ASN A 516 9.49 -1.47 -32.89
CA ASN A 516 8.34 -1.10 -32.09
C ASN A 516 8.79 -0.13 -30.99
N ASN A 517 8.28 1.10 -31.00
CA ASN A 517 8.61 2.11 -29.99
C ASN A 517 8.04 1.78 -28.60
N ARG A 518 7.17 0.78 -28.50
CA ARG A 518 6.65 0.28 -27.23
C ARG A 518 7.49 -0.87 -26.71
N MET A 519 7.70 -0.84 -25.40
CA MET A 519 8.08 -2.01 -24.61
C MET A 519 7.12 -3.16 -24.93
N TYR A 520 7.54 -4.41 -24.74
CA TYR A 520 6.60 -5.51 -24.69
C TYR A 520 5.52 -5.17 -23.67
N GLU A 521 4.28 -5.03 -24.11
CA GLU A 521 3.17 -4.63 -23.26
C GLU A 521 3.01 -5.73 -22.19
N TYR A 522 3.22 -5.37 -20.91
CA TYR A 522 2.66 -6.19 -19.84
C TYR A 522 1.19 -6.28 -20.14
N ASN A 523 0.71 -7.49 -20.34
CA ASN A 523 -0.68 -7.65 -20.69
C ASN A 523 -1.49 -7.82 -19.45
N MET A 524 -1.83 -6.66 -18.93
CA MET A 524 -2.65 -6.53 -17.75
C MET A 524 -3.99 -5.91 -18.15
N ASP A 525 -4.55 -6.39 -19.27
CA ASP A 525 -5.96 -6.18 -19.65
C ASP A 525 -6.81 -6.93 -18.64
N LEU A 526 -7.10 -6.24 -17.54
CA LEU A 526 -7.87 -6.79 -16.42
C LEU A 526 -9.31 -7.01 -16.84
N ASN A 527 -9.83 -8.17 -16.48
CA ASN A 527 -11.26 -8.39 -16.56
C ASN A 527 -11.94 -7.62 -15.43
N VAL A 528 -12.46 -6.43 -15.73
CA VAL A 528 -13.18 -5.60 -14.73
C VAL A 528 -14.39 -6.30 -14.12
N THR A 529 -14.92 -7.36 -14.75
CA THR A 529 -15.99 -8.20 -14.19
C THR A 529 -15.51 -9.15 -13.09
N ALA A 530 -14.19 -9.29 -12.90
CA ALA A 530 -13.54 -10.02 -11.82
C ALA A 530 -13.36 -9.13 -10.58
N ASP A 531 -14.40 -8.46 -10.10
CA ASP A 531 -14.30 -7.49 -9.00
C ASP A 531 -14.65 -8.07 -7.62
N TYR A 532 -14.53 -9.39 -7.46
CA TYR A 532 -14.64 -10.14 -6.21
C TYR A 532 -13.65 -11.31 -6.21
N TRP A 533 -13.20 -11.76 -5.04
CA TRP A 533 -12.09 -12.73 -4.94
C TRP A 533 -12.40 -14.06 -5.64
N ASN A 534 -13.59 -14.64 -5.42
CA ASN A 534 -13.97 -15.95 -5.98
C ASN A 534 -14.12 -16.00 -7.51
N HIS A 535 -13.90 -14.88 -8.21
CA HIS A 535 -13.89 -14.89 -9.68
C HIS A 535 -12.68 -15.70 -10.19
N PRO A 536 -12.83 -16.59 -11.18
CA PRO A 536 -11.74 -17.43 -11.69
C PRO A 536 -10.48 -16.67 -12.11
N ASP A 537 -10.63 -15.45 -12.63
CA ASP A 537 -9.49 -14.61 -13.02
C ASP A 537 -8.64 -14.13 -11.84
N ASN A 538 -9.21 -14.01 -10.64
CA ASN A 538 -8.48 -13.65 -9.41
C ASN A 538 -7.89 -14.86 -8.69
N GLN A 539 -8.16 -16.09 -9.13
CA GLN A 539 -7.62 -17.28 -8.49
C GLN A 539 -6.17 -17.54 -8.93
N PRO A 540 -5.38 -18.30 -8.14
CA PRO A 540 -4.06 -18.76 -8.58
C PRO A 540 -4.13 -19.44 -9.95
N GLY A 541 -3.39 -18.92 -10.91
CA GLY A 541 -3.40 -19.39 -12.30
C GLY A 541 -4.41 -18.68 -13.21
N GLY A 542 -5.29 -17.83 -12.67
CA GLY A 542 -6.22 -16.97 -13.39
C GLY A 542 -5.53 -15.80 -14.11
N ALA A 543 -6.31 -15.04 -14.88
CA ALA A 543 -5.79 -13.95 -15.73
C ALA A 543 -5.15 -12.80 -14.93
N ASN A 544 -5.61 -12.54 -13.70
CA ASN A 544 -5.10 -11.46 -12.85
C ASN A 544 -3.94 -11.94 -11.95
N HIS A 545 -3.61 -13.23 -11.94
CA HIS A 545 -2.43 -13.78 -11.27
C HIS A 545 -1.19 -13.53 -12.14
N ILE A 546 -0.39 -12.52 -11.77
CA ILE A 546 0.69 -11.96 -12.60
C ILE A 546 2.10 -12.32 -12.12
N GLY A 547 2.25 -12.71 -10.86
CA GLY A 547 3.54 -13.15 -10.32
C GLY A 547 3.42 -13.89 -9.00
N THR A 548 4.54 -14.46 -8.55
CA THR A 548 4.64 -15.23 -7.32
C THR A 548 5.97 -14.90 -6.66
N VAL A 549 5.97 -14.58 -5.38
CA VAL A 549 7.21 -14.63 -4.59
C VAL A 549 7.42 -16.07 -4.17
N GLU A 550 8.40 -16.70 -4.78
CA GLU A 550 8.78 -18.09 -4.53
C GLU A 550 9.52 -18.23 -3.20
N VAL A 551 10.29 -17.19 -2.83
CA VAL A 551 11.05 -17.15 -1.58
C VAL A 551 11.01 -15.75 -0.98
N PHE A 552 10.74 -15.67 0.32
CA PHE A 552 11.03 -14.50 1.15
C PHE A 552 11.79 -14.99 2.41
N LYS A 553 13.07 -14.63 2.53
CA LYS A 553 13.91 -15.00 3.67
C LYS A 553 14.58 -13.77 4.24
N SER A 554 14.26 -13.46 5.49
CA SER A 554 14.92 -12.40 6.24
C SER A 554 15.74 -12.98 7.40
N VAL A 555 16.97 -12.50 7.54
CA VAL A 555 17.83 -12.70 8.70
C VAL A 555 18.19 -11.31 9.21
N GLU A 556 17.50 -10.89 10.26
CA GLU A 556 17.57 -9.55 10.86
C GLU A 556 19.02 -9.09 11.06
N GLY A 557 19.36 -7.91 10.54
CA GLY A 557 20.70 -7.35 10.62
C GLY A 557 21.79 -8.07 9.81
N VAL A 558 21.44 -9.03 8.94
CA VAL A 558 22.40 -9.77 8.10
C VAL A 558 22.03 -9.69 6.62
N PHE A 559 20.86 -10.23 6.24
CA PHE A 559 20.40 -10.16 4.86
C PHE A 559 18.88 -10.34 4.71
N ASP A 560 18.33 -9.85 3.60
CA ASP A 560 17.02 -10.23 3.09
C ASP A 560 17.15 -10.75 1.66
N TYR A 561 16.52 -11.90 1.39
CA TYR A 561 16.48 -12.55 0.08
C TYR A 561 15.04 -12.70 -0.38
N ILE A 562 14.76 -12.24 -1.60
CA ILE A 562 13.46 -12.35 -2.23
C ILE A 562 13.66 -12.92 -3.64
N ASP A 563 12.92 -13.98 -3.97
CA ASP A 563 12.85 -14.57 -5.32
C ASP A 563 11.44 -14.36 -5.86
N TYR A 564 11.32 -13.55 -6.92
CA TYR A 564 10.05 -13.17 -7.50
C TYR A 564 9.97 -13.62 -8.97
N ASN A 565 9.06 -14.54 -9.24
CA ASN A 565 8.73 -15.03 -10.58
C ASN A 565 7.52 -14.26 -11.13
N TYR A 566 7.73 -13.50 -12.19
CA TYR A 566 6.68 -12.67 -12.80
C TYR A 566 6.50 -12.98 -14.29
N THR A 567 6.81 -14.21 -14.68
CA THR A 567 6.59 -14.74 -16.04
C THR A 567 5.17 -14.49 -16.52
N ARG A 568 4.19 -14.63 -15.64
CA ARG A 568 2.77 -14.47 -15.96
C ARG A 568 2.35 -13.03 -16.27
N SER A 569 3.20 -12.04 -16.00
CA SER A 569 2.93 -10.63 -16.29
C SER A 569 2.95 -10.32 -17.80
N TYR A 570 3.61 -11.15 -18.61
CA TYR A 570 3.76 -10.95 -20.05
C TYR A 570 2.66 -11.75 -20.81
N LYS A 571 1.83 -11.12 -21.69
CA LYS A 571 0.81 -11.89 -22.47
C LYS A 571 1.50 -12.86 -23.39
N GLY A 572 0.78 -13.94 -23.65
CA GLY A 572 1.02 -14.81 -24.78
C GLY A 572 2.10 -15.77 -24.36
N GLU A 573 1.70 -17.01 -24.14
CA GLU A 573 2.55 -18.16 -23.79
C GLU A 573 3.62 -18.48 -24.87
N ASN A 574 3.96 -17.52 -25.73
CA ASN A 574 4.74 -17.67 -26.95
C ASN A 574 6.01 -16.80 -26.98
N TYR A 575 6.31 -15.99 -25.94
CA TYR A 575 7.47 -15.07 -25.98
C TYR A 575 8.42 -15.20 -24.79
N VAL A 576 7.93 -15.54 -23.61
CA VAL A 576 8.73 -15.70 -22.38
C VAL A 576 8.48 -17.11 -21.86
N ASN A 577 9.54 -17.91 -21.71
CA ASN A 577 9.48 -19.20 -21.02
C ASN A 577 9.59 -18.98 -19.51
N TYR A 578 10.49 -18.10 -19.10
CA TYR A 578 10.76 -17.81 -17.69
C TYR A 578 11.36 -16.42 -17.52
N ILE A 579 10.88 -15.69 -16.52
CA ILE A 579 11.48 -14.45 -16.06
C ILE A 579 11.31 -14.34 -14.54
N ALA A 580 12.41 -14.12 -13.85
CA ALA A 580 12.42 -13.96 -12.41
C ALA A 580 13.50 -12.98 -11.98
N ARG A 581 13.23 -12.29 -10.87
CA ARG A 581 14.16 -11.37 -10.21
C ARG A 581 14.40 -11.83 -8.79
N LYS A 582 15.68 -12.02 -8.48
CA LYS A 582 16.19 -12.35 -7.16
C LYS A 582 16.91 -11.13 -6.59
N LEU A 583 16.42 -10.62 -5.47
CA LEU A 583 17.08 -9.56 -4.71
C LEU A 583 17.68 -10.11 -3.44
N LEU A 584 18.96 -9.80 -3.21
CA LEU A 584 19.66 -10.08 -1.96
C LEU A 584 20.23 -8.78 -1.40
N TYR A 585 19.63 -8.27 -0.33
CA TYR A 585 20.08 -7.10 0.39
C TYR A 585 20.90 -7.53 1.61
N ILE A 586 22.17 -7.15 1.65
CA ILE A 586 23.12 -7.48 2.73
C ILE A 586 23.46 -6.22 3.51
N ARG A 587 23.35 -6.31 4.83
CA ARG A 587 23.67 -5.22 5.77
C ARG A 587 24.25 -5.80 7.05
N ASP A 588 24.90 -4.95 7.84
CA ASP A 588 25.37 -5.33 9.16
C ASP A 588 25.44 -4.11 10.08
N PRO A 589 24.32 -3.73 10.71
CA PRO A 589 24.26 -2.55 11.57
C PRO A 589 25.18 -2.64 12.80
N SER A 590 25.79 -3.80 13.08
CA SER A 590 26.78 -3.94 14.16
C SER A 590 28.17 -3.43 13.80
N THR A 591 28.45 -3.20 12.51
CA THR A 591 29.78 -2.76 12.03
C THR A 591 29.92 -1.24 12.05
N PRO A 592 31.10 -0.68 12.41
CA PRO A 592 31.28 0.78 12.52
C PRO A 592 31.02 1.55 11.22
N ASN A 593 31.24 0.92 10.07
CA ASN A 593 31.08 1.53 8.75
C ASN A 593 29.83 1.04 8.03
N TYR A 594 28.83 0.48 8.73
CA TYR A 594 27.71 -0.18 8.08
C TYR A 594 26.96 0.72 7.10
N HIS A 595 26.89 2.03 7.37
CA HIS A 595 26.21 2.97 6.49
C HIS A 595 26.85 3.11 5.09
N ASP A 596 28.08 2.61 4.88
CA ASP A 596 28.77 2.55 3.58
C ASP A 596 29.04 1.11 3.12
N GLU A 597 28.68 0.10 3.93
CA GLU A 597 28.86 -1.33 3.64
C GLU A 597 27.51 -2.06 3.50
N GLU A 598 26.61 -1.45 2.74
CA GLU A 598 25.32 -2.03 2.38
C GLU A 598 25.32 -2.40 0.90
N TYR A 599 24.84 -3.61 0.60
CA TYR A 599 24.91 -4.16 -0.73
C TYR A 599 23.56 -4.71 -1.17
N LEU A 600 23.08 -4.28 -2.33
CA LEU A 600 21.95 -4.89 -3.00
C LEU A 600 22.45 -5.67 -4.21
N ILE A 601 22.23 -6.97 -4.24
CA ILE A 601 22.54 -7.80 -5.39
C ILE A 601 21.23 -8.06 -6.13
N VAL A 602 21.18 -7.69 -7.40
CA VAL A 602 20.04 -7.94 -8.29
C VAL A 602 20.47 -9.00 -9.30
N PHE A 603 19.77 -10.13 -9.28
CA PHE A 603 20.00 -11.23 -10.20
C PHE A 603 18.71 -11.53 -10.98
N ASP A 604 18.76 -11.39 -12.29
CA ASP A 604 17.63 -11.67 -13.18
C ASP A 604 17.92 -12.88 -14.07
N GLU A 605 16.93 -13.75 -14.21
CA GLU A 605 16.91 -14.87 -15.15
C GLU A 605 15.90 -14.58 -16.25
N VAL A 606 16.30 -14.71 -17.50
CA VAL A 606 15.48 -14.35 -18.66
C VAL A 606 15.58 -15.40 -19.75
N ASP A 607 14.58 -16.24 -19.85
CA ASP A 607 14.42 -17.20 -20.94
C ASP A 607 13.27 -16.77 -21.86
N LEU A 608 13.63 -16.39 -23.09
CA LEU A 608 12.69 -15.97 -24.12
C LEU A 608 12.47 -17.07 -25.16
N VAL A 609 11.26 -17.17 -25.68
CA VAL A 609 10.92 -18.00 -26.84
C VAL A 609 11.46 -17.37 -28.12
N ASP A 610 11.38 -16.04 -28.23
CA ASP A 610 11.88 -15.28 -29.38
C ASP A 610 13.21 -14.60 -29.04
N PRO A 611 14.36 -15.11 -29.55
CA PRO A 611 15.67 -14.53 -29.26
C PRO A 611 15.92 -13.18 -29.94
N THR A 612 15.03 -12.71 -30.83
CA THR A 612 15.16 -11.39 -31.47
C THR A 612 14.73 -10.23 -30.56
N ILE A 613 14.04 -10.54 -29.47
CA ILE A 613 13.65 -9.57 -28.45
C ILE A 613 14.88 -9.15 -27.66
N ARG A 614 15.13 -7.84 -27.61
CA ARG A 614 16.23 -7.27 -26.82
C ARG A 614 15.85 -7.21 -25.35
N LYS A 615 16.79 -7.60 -24.49
CA LYS A 615 16.65 -7.57 -23.04
C LYS A 615 17.42 -6.37 -22.50
N ARG A 616 16.79 -5.49 -21.72
CA ARG A 616 17.47 -4.39 -21.03
C ARG A 616 17.12 -4.34 -19.55
N TRP A 617 18.14 -4.30 -18.71
CA TRP A 617 18.00 -4.01 -17.29
C TRP A 617 18.00 -2.50 -17.07
N LEU A 618 17.04 -1.96 -16.31
CA LEU A 618 16.82 -0.53 -16.18
C LEU A 618 17.16 0.02 -14.79
N LEU A 619 17.69 1.26 -14.75
CA LEU A 619 17.86 2.03 -13.52
C LEU A 619 17.65 3.54 -13.76
N HIS A 620 16.77 4.14 -12.98
CA HIS A 620 16.39 5.54 -12.99
C HIS A 620 17.07 6.32 -11.87
N THR A 621 17.64 7.47 -12.21
CA THR A 621 18.46 8.29 -11.31
C THR A 621 18.15 9.77 -11.52
N ALA A 622 18.33 10.57 -10.46
CA ALA A 622 18.17 12.03 -10.51
C ALA A 622 19.36 12.71 -11.20
N ASN A 623 20.56 12.18 -10.99
CA ASN A 623 21.81 12.70 -11.52
C ASN A 623 22.44 11.71 -12.50
N GLN A 624 23.20 12.26 -13.46
CA GLN A 624 23.87 11.48 -14.49
C GLN A 624 24.80 10.46 -13.84
N LEU A 625 24.86 9.25 -14.41
CA LEU A 625 25.79 8.23 -13.91
C LEU A 625 27.19 8.43 -14.52
N ASP A 626 28.19 8.47 -13.66
CA ASP A 626 29.60 8.41 -14.05
C ASP A 626 30.00 6.97 -14.35
N LEU A 627 30.68 6.74 -15.47
CA LEU A 627 31.30 5.45 -15.78
C LEU A 627 32.75 5.46 -15.25
N VAL A 628 32.96 4.88 -14.08
CA VAL A 628 34.18 5.01 -13.26
C VAL A 628 35.40 4.36 -13.91
N ASP A 629 35.20 3.21 -14.57
CA ASP A 629 36.25 2.41 -15.20
C ASP A 629 36.15 2.41 -16.74
N GLY A 630 35.55 3.45 -17.32
CA GLY A 630 35.34 3.58 -18.75
C GLY A 630 35.07 5.02 -19.18
N SER A 631 34.40 5.20 -20.33
CA SER A 631 33.99 6.52 -20.80
C SER A 631 32.73 6.43 -21.65
N TRP A 632 31.84 7.40 -21.48
CA TRP A 632 30.64 7.56 -22.28
C TRP A 632 30.95 8.12 -23.66
N SER A 633 30.28 7.59 -24.69
CA SER A 633 30.26 8.13 -26.04
C SER A 633 28.94 8.85 -26.28
N ASP A 634 28.97 10.18 -26.41
CA ASP A 634 27.80 11.01 -26.70
C ASP A 634 27.28 10.76 -28.13
N GLN A 635 26.03 10.30 -28.22
CA GLN A 635 25.34 10.04 -29.48
C GLN A 635 24.42 11.21 -29.91
N GLY A 636 24.39 12.29 -29.12
CA GLY A 636 23.46 13.40 -29.26
C GLY A 636 22.08 13.11 -28.68
N SER A 637 21.24 14.14 -28.57
CA SER A 637 19.84 14.02 -28.16
C SER A 637 19.64 13.29 -26.81
N GLY A 638 20.48 13.63 -25.82
CA GLY A 638 20.38 13.04 -24.48
C GLY A 638 20.65 11.53 -24.44
N PHE A 639 21.50 11.01 -25.34
CA PHE A 639 21.82 9.60 -25.44
C PHE A 639 23.34 9.38 -25.40
N TRP A 640 23.77 8.47 -24.52
CA TRP A 640 25.17 8.06 -24.40
C TRP A 640 25.26 6.54 -24.43
N THR A 641 26.35 6.03 -25.02
CA THR A 641 26.64 4.59 -25.05
C THR A 641 28.05 4.27 -24.57
N ALA A 642 28.25 3.06 -24.08
CA ALA A 642 29.56 2.50 -23.83
C ALA A 642 29.54 0.97 -24.03
N ASN A 643 30.55 0.46 -24.74
CA ASN A 643 30.76 -0.99 -24.97
C ASN A 643 31.85 -1.57 -24.04
N SER A 644 32.30 -0.79 -23.06
CA SER A 644 33.36 -1.14 -22.11
C SER A 644 33.17 -0.34 -20.83
N GLY A 645 33.69 -0.85 -19.72
CA GLY A 645 33.41 -0.32 -18.38
C GLY A 645 32.25 -1.07 -17.75
N SER A 646 32.31 -1.21 -16.43
CA SER A 646 31.41 -2.08 -15.65
C SER A 646 31.03 -1.47 -14.32
N MET A 647 31.69 -0.38 -13.91
CA MET A 647 31.48 0.28 -12.64
C MET A 647 30.90 1.67 -12.88
N LEU A 648 29.69 1.88 -12.39
CA LEU A 648 29.01 3.17 -12.49
C LEU A 648 28.85 3.79 -11.10
N SER A 649 28.72 5.12 -11.04
CA SER A 649 28.41 5.81 -9.79
C SER A 649 27.47 6.99 -10.02
N THR A 650 26.62 7.28 -9.04
CA THR A 650 25.80 8.50 -9.00
C THR A 650 25.67 8.97 -7.55
N VAL A 651 25.17 10.20 -7.37
CA VAL A 651 24.91 10.81 -6.06
C VAL A 651 23.50 11.36 -6.02
N SER A 652 22.97 11.49 -4.82
CA SER A 652 21.79 12.29 -4.50
C SER A 652 22.27 13.50 -3.71
N ASP A 653 22.39 14.66 -4.35
CA ASP A 653 23.06 15.86 -3.82
C ASP A 653 22.17 17.11 -3.82
N HIS A 654 20.85 16.91 -3.94
CA HIS A 654 19.89 18.00 -3.88
C HIS A 654 19.70 18.50 -2.44
N GLY A 655 19.94 19.78 -2.19
CA GLY A 655 19.78 20.39 -0.87
C GLY A 655 20.77 19.81 0.15
N ASP A 656 20.25 19.18 1.21
CA ASP A 656 21.04 18.51 2.25
C ASP A 656 21.21 16.99 2.02
N TRP A 657 20.77 16.51 0.87
CA TRP A 657 20.96 15.12 0.47
C TRP A 657 22.42 14.86 0.11
N HIS A 658 22.88 13.65 0.40
CA HIS A 658 24.28 13.26 0.22
C HIS A 658 24.41 11.74 0.05
N GLY A 659 23.41 11.13 -0.59
CA GLY A 659 23.42 9.70 -0.91
C GLY A 659 24.47 9.39 -1.98
N LYS A 660 25.09 8.21 -1.90
CA LYS A 660 25.98 7.66 -2.91
C LYS A 660 25.53 6.27 -3.32
N LEU A 661 25.60 6.01 -4.62
CA LEU A 661 25.34 4.70 -5.18
C LEU A 661 26.45 4.33 -6.17
N PHE A 662 27.00 3.14 -6.02
CA PHE A 662 27.86 2.48 -7.02
C PHE A 662 27.15 1.25 -7.58
N ILE A 663 27.33 0.95 -8.86
CA ILE A 663 26.82 -0.27 -9.51
C ILE A 663 27.98 -0.98 -10.18
N LYS A 664 28.10 -2.29 -9.97
CA LYS A 664 28.99 -3.16 -10.71
C LYS A 664 28.18 -4.14 -11.54
N VAL A 665 28.39 -4.12 -12.85
CA VAL A 665 27.83 -5.10 -13.79
C VAL A 665 28.76 -6.32 -13.83
N LEU A 666 28.22 -7.49 -13.47
CA LEU A 666 28.95 -8.78 -13.44
C LEU A 666 28.46 -9.77 -14.51
N ALA A 667 27.22 -9.63 -14.95
CA ALA A 667 26.64 -10.37 -16.09
C ALA A 667 25.58 -9.49 -16.79
N PRO A 668 25.36 -9.66 -18.11
CA PRO A 668 25.96 -10.69 -18.99
C PRO A 668 27.45 -10.42 -19.29
N ASP A 669 28.13 -11.38 -19.94
CA ASP A 669 29.56 -11.26 -20.28
C ASP A 669 29.84 -10.15 -21.32
N THR A 670 28.87 -9.90 -22.20
CA THR A 670 28.92 -8.86 -23.24
C THR A 670 27.62 -8.06 -23.18
N TYR A 671 27.75 -6.73 -23.08
CA TYR A 671 26.63 -5.80 -23.01
C TYR A 671 26.99 -4.45 -23.63
N GLU A 672 25.95 -3.69 -23.99
CA GLU A 672 26.03 -2.26 -24.25
C GLU A 672 25.41 -1.50 -23.07
N LEU A 673 26.15 -0.57 -22.47
CA LEU A 673 25.59 0.41 -21.55
C LEU A 673 24.99 1.54 -22.37
N ARG A 674 23.74 1.90 -22.04
CA ARG A 674 22.98 2.95 -22.69
C ARG A 674 22.47 3.89 -21.61
N MET A 675 22.69 5.18 -21.75
CA MET A 675 22.14 6.18 -20.84
C MET A 675 21.27 7.16 -21.61
N ARG A 676 20.05 7.37 -21.14
CA ARG A 676 19.09 8.34 -21.66
C ARG A 676 18.84 9.41 -20.60
N GLY A 677 18.72 10.66 -20.99
CA GLY A 677 18.38 11.73 -20.04
C GLY A 677 18.94 13.09 -20.39
N GLY A 678 18.85 14.00 -19.42
CA GLY A 678 19.31 15.38 -19.58
C GLY A 678 18.28 16.29 -20.23
N SER A 679 18.63 17.55 -20.43
CA SER A 679 17.71 18.62 -20.84
C SER A 679 16.91 18.26 -22.10
N GLY A 680 15.58 18.16 -21.96
CA GLY A 680 14.66 17.83 -23.06
C GLY A 680 14.49 16.34 -23.36
N TYR A 681 15.13 15.46 -22.58
CA TYR A 681 15.11 14.00 -22.76
C TYR A 681 14.88 13.27 -21.42
N TRP A 682 14.18 13.89 -20.48
CA TRP A 682 13.95 13.34 -19.14
C TRP A 682 13.06 12.09 -19.20
N PHE A 683 12.04 12.11 -20.05
CA PHE A 683 11.05 11.05 -20.19
C PHE A 683 10.97 10.63 -21.64
N THR A 684 11.77 9.62 -22.02
CA THR A 684 11.76 9.12 -23.39
C THR A 684 11.28 7.69 -23.50
N ASP A 685 10.69 7.36 -24.65
CA ASP A 685 10.45 5.98 -25.05
C ASP A 685 11.76 5.18 -25.23
N ALA A 686 11.64 3.95 -25.74
CA ALA A 686 12.75 3.03 -25.98
C ALA A 686 13.80 3.59 -26.96
N GLU A 687 13.34 4.41 -27.90
CA GLU A 687 14.11 4.91 -29.03
C GLU A 687 14.57 6.36 -28.84
N GLY A 688 14.11 7.03 -27.78
CA GLY A 688 14.54 8.36 -27.39
C GLY A 688 13.56 9.47 -27.78
N VAL A 689 12.31 9.13 -28.13
CA VAL A 689 11.26 10.13 -28.37
C VAL A 689 10.81 10.70 -27.04
N ASP A 690 10.86 12.02 -26.88
CA ASP A 690 10.35 12.70 -25.70
C ASP A 690 8.83 12.51 -25.57
N LEU A 691 8.41 12.08 -24.37
CA LEU A 691 7.04 11.80 -23.98
C LEU A 691 6.49 12.87 -23.04
N SER A 692 7.30 13.89 -22.71
CA SER A 692 6.88 14.97 -21.85
C SER A 692 5.78 15.81 -22.53
N THR A 693 4.74 16.15 -21.78
CA THR A 693 3.58 16.89 -22.31
C THR A 693 3.44 18.28 -21.71
N ARG A 694 3.92 18.50 -20.49
CA ARG A 694 3.71 19.75 -19.74
C ARG A 694 4.53 19.80 -18.47
N GLY A 695 5.10 20.96 -18.11
CA GLY A 695 5.66 21.27 -16.79
C GLY A 695 7.16 21.61 -16.81
N PRO A 696 7.66 22.56 -15.99
CA PRO A 696 9.10 22.76 -15.80
C PRO A 696 9.76 21.54 -15.13
N PHE A 697 11.01 21.27 -15.51
CA PHE A 697 11.82 20.25 -14.85
C PHE A 697 12.96 20.89 -14.07
N SER A 698 12.85 20.87 -12.75
CA SER A 698 13.86 21.37 -11.81
C SER A 698 14.74 20.24 -11.25
N ASP A 699 15.78 20.58 -10.50
CA ASP A 699 16.55 19.59 -9.72
C ASP A 699 15.70 18.92 -8.64
N TRP A 700 14.74 19.66 -8.07
CA TRP A 700 13.73 19.07 -7.19
C TRP A 700 12.91 18.00 -7.92
N ALA A 701 12.38 18.31 -9.11
CA ALA A 701 11.65 17.31 -9.91
C ALA A 701 12.53 16.07 -10.20
N ALA A 702 13.77 16.30 -10.66
CA ALA A 702 14.70 15.21 -10.96
C ALA A 702 14.97 14.28 -9.76
N SER A 703 15.00 14.86 -8.56
CA SER A 703 15.22 14.15 -7.28
C SER A 703 14.09 13.20 -6.90
N TRP A 704 13.03 13.13 -7.70
CA TRP A 704 11.85 12.35 -7.38
C TRP A 704 11.23 11.58 -8.56
N VAL A 705 11.20 12.17 -9.76
CA VAL A 705 10.64 11.52 -10.97
C VAL A 705 11.74 11.06 -11.93
N SER A 706 13.01 11.10 -11.51
CA SER A 706 14.21 10.81 -12.31
C SER A 706 14.47 11.75 -13.49
N ARG A 707 15.75 11.93 -13.85
CA ARG A 707 16.23 12.70 -15.02
C ARG A 707 16.98 11.84 -16.02
N TYR A 708 17.56 10.74 -15.54
CA TYR A 708 18.37 9.82 -16.33
C TYR A 708 17.92 8.38 -16.12
N ARG A 709 18.00 7.59 -17.18
CA ARG A 709 17.79 6.14 -17.19
C ARG A 709 19.03 5.45 -17.76
N LEU A 710 19.61 4.54 -17.00
CA LEU A 710 20.59 3.56 -17.45
C LEU A 710 19.83 2.33 -18.00
N GLU A 711 20.32 1.79 -19.12
CA GLU A 711 19.91 0.52 -19.68
C GLU A 711 21.17 -0.34 -19.87
N ILE A 712 21.20 -1.54 -19.28
CA ILE A 712 22.21 -2.57 -19.58
C ILE A 712 21.58 -3.50 -20.61
N GLN A 713 21.96 -3.36 -21.87
CA GLN A 713 21.44 -4.19 -22.96
C GLN A 713 22.30 -5.44 -23.13
N ASP A 714 21.67 -6.62 -23.12
CA ASP A 714 22.36 -7.88 -23.39
C ASP A 714 22.83 -7.94 -24.85
N GLU A 715 24.13 -8.19 -25.05
CA GLU A 715 24.78 -8.39 -26.35
C GLU A 715 25.49 -9.74 -26.42
N SER A 716 25.30 -10.62 -25.42
CA SER A 716 25.93 -11.93 -25.36
C SER A 716 25.33 -12.94 -26.35
N GLY A 717 24.08 -12.73 -26.76
CA GLY A 717 23.32 -13.68 -27.57
C GLY A 717 22.85 -14.92 -26.78
N SER A 718 22.96 -14.91 -25.46
CA SER A 718 22.56 -16.01 -24.59
C SER A 718 21.03 -16.13 -24.49
N ASN A 719 20.54 -17.35 -24.28
CA ASN A 719 19.17 -17.62 -23.88
C ASN A 719 19.13 -19.00 -23.16
N PRO A 720 18.88 -19.07 -21.85
CA PRO A 720 18.56 -17.96 -20.95
C PRO A 720 19.72 -16.95 -20.82
N THR A 721 19.35 -15.68 -20.60
CA THR A 721 20.27 -14.60 -20.23
C THR A 721 20.20 -14.38 -18.73
N HIS A 722 21.35 -14.10 -18.12
CA HIS A 722 21.45 -13.72 -16.71
C HIS A 722 21.97 -12.29 -16.59
N PHE A 723 21.30 -11.46 -15.80
CA PHE A 723 21.85 -10.19 -15.35
C PHE A 723 22.27 -10.34 -13.90
N LEU A 724 23.50 -9.96 -13.58
CA LEU A 724 24.00 -9.92 -12.22
C LEU A 724 24.61 -8.55 -11.97
N THR A 725 23.99 -7.79 -11.07
CA THR A 725 24.48 -6.47 -10.67
C THR A 725 24.64 -6.41 -9.15
N VAL A 726 25.69 -5.71 -8.71
CA VAL A 726 25.92 -5.42 -7.29
C VAL A 726 25.90 -3.91 -7.11
N ILE A 727 25.01 -3.45 -6.25
CA ILE A 727 24.84 -2.05 -5.89
C ILE A 727 25.41 -1.85 -4.49
N GLN A 728 26.36 -0.92 -4.35
CA GLN A 728 26.84 -0.48 -3.03
C GLN A 728 26.20 0.88 -2.71
N ILE A 729 25.65 0.99 -1.51
CA ILE A 729 24.86 2.14 -1.05
C ILE A 729 25.59 2.80 0.12
N GLY A 730 25.66 4.14 0.14
CA GLY A 730 26.26 4.85 1.27
C GLY A 730 26.18 6.37 1.22
N ASN A 731 27.12 7.02 1.91
CA ASN A 731 27.22 8.47 2.03
C ASN A 731 28.30 9.02 1.10
N MET A 732 27.99 10.03 0.26
CA MET A 732 28.97 10.59 -0.70
C MET A 732 30.19 11.26 -0.04
N HIS A 733 30.11 11.60 1.24
CA HIS A 733 31.21 12.21 1.99
C HIS A 733 32.21 11.19 2.54
N THR A 734 31.83 9.92 2.65
CA THR A 734 32.69 8.85 3.22
C THR A 734 32.91 7.70 2.24
N LEU A 735 31.93 7.37 1.40
CA LEU A 735 32.04 6.37 0.33
C LEU A 735 32.60 6.99 -0.97
N SER A 736 33.92 7.15 -1.05
CA SER A 736 34.60 7.72 -2.22
C SER A 736 34.82 6.73 -3.37
N THR A 737 34.95 5.44 -3.06
CA THR A 737 35.29 4.37 -4.02
C THR A 737 34.48 3.11 -3.71
N MET A 738 34.05 2.40 -4.75
CA MET A 738 33.43 1.09 -4.58
C MET A 738 34.42 0.10 -3.97
N VAL A 739 33.94 -0.76 -3.07
CA VAL A 739 34.73 -1.91 -2.58
C VAL A 739 35.03 -2.89 -3.74
N PRO A 740 36.06 -3.74 -3.62
CA PRO A 740 36.30 -4.78 -4.60
C PRO A 740 35.08 -5.71 -4.75
N VAL A 741 34.58 -5.83 -5.97
CA VAL A 741 33.48 -6.74 -6.34
C VAL A 741 33.87 -7.51 -7.60
N SER A 742 33.73 -8.83 -7.55
CA SER A 742 34.01 -9.72 -8.68
C SER A 742 32.96 -10.81 -8.81
N ARG A 743 32.74 -11.28 -10.04
CA ARG A 743 31.95 -12.47 -10.32
C ARG A 743 32.70 -13.73 -9.87
N ILE A 744 31.94 -14.71 -9.42
CA ILE A 744 32.40 -16.07 -9.16
C ILE A 744 31.39 -17.06 -9.75
N ASP A 745 31.86 -18.07 -10.48
CA ASP A 745 31.02 -19.10 -11.10
C ASP A 745 31.31 -20.46 -10.46
N ALA A 746 30.27 -21.27 -10.28
CA ALA A 746 30.34 -22.54 -9.56
C ALA A 746 29.35 -23.58 -10.12
N GLY A 747 29.63 -24.07 -11.33
CA GLY A 747 28.72 -24.97 -12.05
C GLY A 747 27.43 -24.25 -12.40
N ASP A 748 26.30 -24.76 -11.90
CA ASP A 748 24.97 -24.16 -12.11
C ASP A 748 24.69 -22.96 -11.21
N PHE A 749 25.72 -22.40 -10.57
CA PHE A 749 25.60 -21.21 -9.74
C PHE A 749 26.44 -20.06 -10.29
N MET A 750 25.83 -18.88 -10.30
CA MET A 750 26.52 -17.62 -10.53
C MET A 750 26.50 -16.80 -9.24
N GLY A 751 27.59 -16.11 -8.93
CA GLY A 751 27.72 -15.40 -7.67
C GLY A 751 28.56 -14.14 -7.74
N ALA A 752 28.55 -13.42 -6.62
CA ALA A 752 29.34 -12.22 -6.40
C ALA A 752 30.20 -12.38 -5.14
N PHE A 753 31.48 -12.04 -5.23
CA PHE A 753 32.39 -11.88 -4.11
C PHE A 753 32.61 -10.40 -3.84
N ILE A 754 32.27 -9.95 -2.63
CA ILE A 754 32.15 -8.55 -2.25
C ILE A 754 33.04 -8.25 -1.06
N ASN A 755 33.83 -7.19 -1.16
CA ASN A 755 34.69 -6.65 -0.11
C ASN A 755 35.59 -7.70 0.58
N HIS A 756 35.96 -8.75 -0.15
CA HIS A 756 36.75 -9.89 0.33
C HIS A 756 36.18 -10.70 1.51
N ASN A 757 34.95 -10.43 1.95
CA ASN A 757 34.37 -10.99 3.17
C ASN A 757 32.90 -11.41 3.03
N ARG A 758 32.32 -11.31 1.83
CA ARG A 758 30.93 -11.70 1.54
C ARG A 758 30.88 -12.41 0.20
N VAL A 759 30.24 -13.58 0.13
CA VAL A 759 29.97 -14.28 -1.12
C VAL A 759 28.51 -14.67 -1.19
N ALA A 760 27.87 -14.38 -2.32
CA ALA A 760 26.50 -14.73 -2.61
C ALA A 760 26.42 -15.56 -3.89
N PHE A 761 25.66 -16.66 -3.89
CA PHE A 761 25.42 -17.50 -5.05
C PHE A 761 23.92 -17.66 -5.33
N PHE A 762 23.58 -17.63 -6.62
CA PHE A 762 22.24 -17.86 -7.16
C PHE A 762 22.27 -19.08 -8.08
N ASN A 763 21.33 -19.99 -7.87
CA ASN A 763 21.16 -21.17 -8.71
C ASN A 763 20.51 -20.81 -10.05
N MET A 764 21.02 -21.37 -11.15
CA MET A 764 20.57 -21.17 -12.53
C MET A 764 19.92 -22.43 -13.15
N ALA A 765 19.91 -23.57 -12.44
CA ALA A 765 19.48 -24.86 -12.96
C ALA A 765 17.95 -25.01 -13.12
N GLY A 766 17.15 -24.01 -12.73
CA GLY A 766 15.69 -24.06 -12.67
C GLY A 766 15.11 -24.91 -11.53
N ASP A 767 15.80 -25.96 -11.10
CA ASP A 767 15.45 -26.80 -9.95
C ASP A 767 16.36 -26.52 -8.73
N SER A 768 15.85 -26.82 -7.53
CA SER A 768 16.65 -26.71 -6.31
C SER A 768 17.84 -27.68 -6.31
N SER A 769 19.04 -27.20 -5.98
CA SER A 769 20.27 -27.99 -6.01
C SER A 769 20.56 -28.69 -4.68
N THR A 770 21.16 -29.88 -4.77
CA THR A 770 21.62 -30.65 -3.60
C THR A 770 23.09 -30.41 -3.27
N SER A 771 23.82 -29.67 -4.11
CA SER A 771 25.24 -29.37 -3.86
C SER A 771 25.78 -28.19 -4.64
N ILE A 772 26.84 -27.58 -4.11
CA ILE A 772 27.66 -26.60 -4.80
C ILE A 772 29.12 -26.81 -4.40
N THR A 773 30.05 -26.59 -5.34
CA THR A 773 31.49 -26.55 -5.05
C THR A 773 32.11 -25.35 -5.74
N TYR A 774 32.91 -24.58 -5.02
CA TYR A 774 33.54 -23.36 -5.52
C TYR A 774 34.87 -23.10 -4.83
N ASP A 775 35.73 -22.35 -5.53
CA ASP A 775 37.02 -21.93 -5.01
C ASP A 775 36.97 -20.48 -4.58
N LEU A 776 37.44 -20.22 -3.36
CA LEU A 776 37.57 -18.90 -2.78
C LEU A 776 38.79 -18.89 -1.86
N VAL A 777 39.66 -17.89 -1.99
CA VAL A 777 40.83 -17.71 -1.11
C VAL A 777 40.57 -16.53 -0.17
N PRO A 778 39.84 -16.73 0.94
CA PRO A 778 39.53 -15.66 1.86
C PRO A 778 40.75 -15.28 2.71
N SER A 779 41.02 -13.98 2.79
CA SER A 779 41.99 -13.40 3.73
C SER A 779 41.38 -13.03 5.09
N THR A 780 40.05 -13.12 5.20
CA THR A 780 39.26 -12.76 6.39
C THR A 780 38.14 -13.78 6.60
N THR A 781 37.31 -13.59 7.63
CA THR A 781 36.07 -14.34 7.76
C THR A 781 35.10 -13.94 6.63
N VAL A 782 34.61 -14.92 5.89
CA VAL A 782 33.64 -14.72 4.81
C VAL A 782 32.25 -15.14 5.27
N ARG A 783 31.26 -14.32 4.93
CA ARG A 783 29.83 -14.63 4.97
C ARG A 783 29.41 -15.29 3.67
N HIS A 784 28.94 -16.53 3.74
CA HIS A 784 28.49 -17.30 2.60
C HIS A 784 26.97 -17.32 2.59
N ILE A 785 26.35 -16.84 1.52
CA ILE A 785 24.90 -16.88 1.29
C ILE A 785 24.68 -17.64 -0.02
N ILE A 786 24.00 -18.78 0.04
CA ILE A 786 23.80 -19.65 -1.12
C ILE A 786 22.31 -19.91 -1.24
N THR A 787 21.73 -19.53 -2.38
CA THR A 787 20.28 -19.62 -2.62
C THR A 787 19.95 -20.76 -3.58
N GLY A 788 18.68 -21.17 -3.64
CA GLY A 788 18.23 -22.22 -4.56
C GLY A 788 18.74 -23.63 -4.21
N LEU A 789 19.05 -23.90 -2.94
CA LEU A 789 19.33 -25.24 -2.43
C LEU A 789 18.03 -25.96 -2.05
N SER A 790 18.00 -27.28 -2.18
CA SER A 790 16.84 -28.08 -1.73
C SER A 790 16.78 -28.12 -0.19
N GLN A 791 15.58 -28.09 0.40
CA GLN A 791 15.43 -28.22 1.87
C GLN A 791 16.14 -29.46 2.43
N GLY A 792 16.88 -29.32 3.53
CA GLY A 792 17.54 -30.44 4.20
C GLY A 792 18.77 -30.07 5.02
N LEU A 793 19.43 -31.09 5.56
CA LEU A 793 20.73 -30.94 6.24
C LEU A 793 21.85 -30.99 5.20
N TYR A 794 22.89 -30.18 5.38
CA TYR A 794 24.04 -30.08 4.50
C TYR A 794 25.35 -30.30 5.26
N TYR A 795 26.31 -30.91 4.56
CA TYR A 795 27.71 -30.96 4.96
C TYR A 795 28.48 -29.85 4.25
N VAL A 796 29.21 -29.04 5.02
CA VAL A 796 30.13 -28.04 4.49
C VAL A 796 31.56 -28.57 4.69
N ARG A 797 32.30 -28.71 3.59
CA ARG A 797 33.72 -29.08 3.60
C ARG A 797 34.57 -27.94 3.09
N VAL A 798 35.71 -27.72 3.74
CA VAL A 798 36.74 -26.76 3.30
C VAL A 798 38.06 -27.48 3.15
N ASP A 799 38.62 -27.40 1.94
CA ASP A 799 39.80 -28.16 1.52
C ASP A 799 39.67 -29.67 1.82
N GLY A 800 38.46 -30.19 1.60
CA GLY A 800 38.09 -31.58 1.88
C GLY A 800 37.78 -31.91 3.34
N ASN A 801 38.07 -31.01 4.29
CA ASN A 801 37.81 -31.22 5.71
C ASN A 801 36.38 -30.80 6.07
N LEU A 802 35.64 -31.66 6.78
CA LEU A 802 34.30 -31.33 7.26
C LEU A 802 34.35 -30.24 8.33
N ILE A 803 33.57 -29.17 8.15
CA ILE A 803 33.37 -28.15 9.17
C ILE A 803 32.31 -28.65 10.17
N PRO A 804 32.59 -28.62 11.48
CA PRO A 804 31.59 -28.92 12.50
C PRO A 804 30.43 -27.91 12.44
N GLY A 805 29.19 -28.40 12.29
CA GLY A 805 28.00 -27.57 12.30
C GLY A 805 26.76 -28.31 11.81
N ASN A 806 25.59 -27.78 12.17
CA ASN A 806 24.30 -28.21 11.62
C ASN A 806 23.86 -27.19 10.57
N PHE A 807 24.26 -27.40 9.33
CA PHE A 807 23.90 -26.51 8.22
C PHE A 807 22.56 -26.94 7.65
N VAL A 808 21.49 -26.26 8.06
CA VAL A 808 20.13 -26.59 7.63
C VAL A 808 19.66 -25.57 6.61
N VAL A 809 19.15 -26.07 5.51
CA VAL A 809 18.39 -25.31 4.52
C VAL A 809 16.92 -25.58 4.79
N ASP A 810 16.16 -24.53 5.08
CA ASP A 810 14.71 -24.61 5.25
C ASP A 810 13.99 -24.50 3.88
N GLU A 811 12.68 -24.26 3.89
CA GLU A 811 11.89 -24.11 2.67
C GLU A 811 12.30 -22.92 1.79
N SER A 812 13.05 -21.94 2.33
CA SER A 812 13.57 -20.81 1.53
C SER A 812 14.65 -21.23 0.55
N GLY A 813 15.24 -22.42 0.73
CA GLY A 813 16.36 -22.86 -0.10
C GLY A 813 17.65 -22.05 0.11
N VAL A 814 17.74 -21.26 1.19
CA VAL A 814 18.91 -20.43 1.49
C VAL A 814 19.75 -21.08 2.59
N LEU A 815 21.06 -21.24 2.34
CA LEU A 815 22.06 -21.55 3.35
C LEU A 815 22.89 -20.31 3.66
N TYR A 816 23.02 -19.98 4.95
CA TYR A 816 23.96 -18.97 5.45
C TYR A 816 24.92 -19.57 6.47
N PHE A 817 26.20 -19.26 6.33
CA PHE A 817 27.23 -19.55 7.32
C PHE A 817 28.44 -18.62 7.20
N GLU A 818 29.26 -18.58 8.23
CA GLU A 818 30.53 -17.84 8.23
C GLU A 818 31.72 -18.81 8.35
N HIS A 819 32.79 -18.55 7.62
CA HIS A 819 34.02 -19.33 7.72
C HIS A 819 35.27 -18.49 7.48
N THR A 820 36.41 -18.91 8.06
CA THR A 820 37.69 -18.21 7.90
C THR A 820 38.74 -19.17 7.33
N GLY A 821 39.42 -18.75 6.28
CA GLY A 821 40.42 -19.57 5.59
C GLY A 821 39.79 -20.59 4.63
N GLY A 822 40.65 -21.42 4.03
CA GLY A 822 40.26 -22.38 2.99
C GLY A 822 40.62 -21.94 1.57
N THR A 823 40.55 -22.86 0.62
CA THR A 823 40.63 -22.57 -0.83
C THR A 823 39.43 -23.12 -1.57
N THR A 824 39.00 -24.34 -1.25
CA THR A 824 37.88 -25.01 -1.93
C THR A 824 36.78 -25.31 -0.93
N PHE A 825 35.56 -24.85 -1.24
CA PHE A 825 34.35 -25.09 -0.46
C PHE A 825 33.48 -26.10 -1.18
N SER A 826 33.04 -27.15 -0.50
CA SER A 826 32.11 -28.15 -1.05
C SER A 826 30.95 -28.36 -0.10
N ILE A 827 29.75 -28.10 -0.58
CA ILE A 827 28.52 -28.11 0.19
C ILE A 827 27.60 -29.15 -0.44
N THR A 828 27.22 -30.15 0.34
CA THR A 828 26.48 -31.33 -0.17
C THR A 828 25.38 -31.69 0.80
N LYS A 829 24.17 -31.92 0.30
CA LYS A 829 23.04 -32.41 1.09
C LYS A 829 23.40 -33.75 1.74
N SER A 830 23.12 -33.86 3.02
CA SER A 830 23.29 -35.07 3.82
C SER A 830 22.10 -36.01 3.60
N ASN A 831 22.37 -37.31 3.63
CA ASN A 831 21.33 -38.34 3.71
C ASN A 831 20.88 -38.62 5.15
N ASP A 832 21.49 -37.96 6.14
CA ASP A 832 21.18 -38.17 7.54
C ASP A 832 19.84 -37.54 7.91
N VAL A 833 19.09 -38.23 8.77
CA VAL A 833 17.86 -37.72 9.36
C VAL A 833 18.21 -36.55 10.29
N ILE A 834 17.47 -35.44 10.22
CA ILE A 834 17.61 -34.28 11.11
C ILE A 834 17.73 -34.80 12.56
N PRO A 835 18.88 -34.64 13.25
CA PRO A 835 18.98 -35.00 14.65
C PRO A 835 17.91 -34.21 15.42
N PRO A 836 17.17 -34.81 16.37
CA PRO A 836 16.23 -34.05 17.18
C PRO A 836 16.96 -32.86 17.80
N LEU A 837 16.45 -31.65 17.54
CA LEU A 837 17.01 -30.40 18.01
C LEU A 837 17.20 -30.50 19.52
N THR A 838 18.45 -30.68 19.97
CA THR A 838 18.78 -30.51 21.38
C THR A 838 18.98 -29.02 21.63
N PRO A 839 18.31 -28.42 22.62
CA PRO A 839 18.33 -26.97 22.86
C PRO A 839 19.73 -26.36 23.08
N SER A 840 20.77 -27.18 23.23
CA SER A 840 22.14 -26.75 23.55
C SER A 840 22.99 -26.28 22.37
N ASN A 841 22.56 -26.48 21.10
CA ASN A 841 23.33 -26.06 19.92
C ASN A 841 22.80 -24.78 19.25
N LEU A 842 21.76 -24.17 19.82
CA LEU A 842 21.38 -22.80 19.52
C LEU A 842 22.36 -21.85 20.22
N ARG A 843 23.52 -21.59 19.61
CA ARG A 843 24.11 -20.25 19.74
C ARG A 843 23.20 -19.31 18.97
N VAL A 844 22.11 -18.92 19.62
CA VAL A 844 21.45 -17.64 19.37
C VAL A 844 22.53 -16.60 19.67
N LEU A 845 23.16 -16.07 18.62
CA LEU A 845 23.70 -14.72 18.72
C LEU A 845 22.48 -13.82 18.90
N ARG A 846 22.33 -13.30 20.12
CA ARG A 846 21.44 -12.18 20.40
C ARG A 846 21.97 -10.94 19.73
#